data_AF-A0A955BHB3-F1
#
_entry.id   AF-A0A955BHB3-F1
#
_cell.length_a   1.000
_cell.length_b   1.000
_cell.length_c   1.000
_cell.angle_alpha   90.00
_cell.angle_beta   90.00
_cell.angle_gamma   90.00
#
_symmetry.space_group_name_H-M   'P 1'
#
loop_
_entity.id
_entity.type
_entity.pdbx_description
1 polymer ?
#
loop_
_entity_poly.entity_id
_entity_poly.type
_entity_poly.pdbx_seq_one_letter_code
_entity_poly.pdbx_strand_id
1 'polypeptide(L)'
;MPRPHTPAERERIRARLLEVGRDSFARAGLAKVSIAELARSAGIGKGSFYQFFESKEELFFAVHEHEEETFKAALARELEQAPSKRDAVRSLLLASATRLDEHPFLRQLLDPVTIRALTLRVAPERVAAHRRDDRAYFCELLRQWQRRCESLEGVCHSVIVASFRSDEVPFDHPLRQLEPTGHTVLEPLDSLAIRQMAESMAGQLPPDTIHNIDQIANGNPFLASAVLRGMVESAALVADDEGWRIDEARMRDIGSSRRAADFLARRVELLPHETREVLTIAAVVDKEFDVAVVTELARQCGIEDVLSALHEARRRQLLWARPSGFRFAFVHERIRQSLLERLSPERRRDLNLQAAEYLEKNHPDEVFHLAHFFAEAGVPRRAAGPALLAARMARGQHALADAERQYRIAERGSDEADAATRYEIALGLGDVLMLRGEYAEAERWFRQARDLAFDTMTSAECAAKVGELAFKRGDMKQACESLEEGLRLLGRGVSRTHWGLAWRLAGAIARQTLHSLFPKWFLGRRSLENSERVFLAIRLYCRLGYAYWFERGSAFTLWTQLAGMNLAELYPPTSELAQAYSEHAVAISMAPRWFSRGAYYAETSLAIRERFSDRWGRGQSLSFWGALLYSAARFEDCIDKCRESVRLLERTGDYWEMNIARYHIAACHYRLGHLAEAVREVQAIHESGVELGDAQATAISYDLWAKAAPSAVSLEAMESELERPRHDAQGTSQLLQGIGAKQLHGGEFQASAAAFGKAYQIATDAGVSNVWTAPVLAWRITSMRSWMESLEDLTPSRRNQIARSVRRELRRARWVAWWFPNERPHVLREAALSAAGAGRIRKALRLLEQSLDVARRQHAKYEYARSLVARGRIRRELDWPHAEAEWIDATNTLEAIESEVARTNPNGQDVPEATLSLADRFDTVLNAGRQIASELSRERIFASVLDAAQKLLRAELCHLWEVSDGVVSWDDDASAVDLRMESVESNVQTAIAARSAVAFDEHQPAATSDAVATTSVRSALCAPIIVHREIVACLYVAHYQVAGLFGEEEERLADFITTLAGAALENADNYSRLEKWNEELEAIVSARTADAEARADDLARSNEELEQFAYV
;
A
#
# COMPACT_ATOMS: atom_id res chain seq x y z
N MET A 1 -44.93 32.04 -9.14
CA MET A 1 -43.62 31.99 -8.45
C MET A 1 -43.40 33.32 -7.74
N PRO A 2 -42.99 33.35 -6.46
CA PRO A 2 -42.67 34.59 -5.78
C PRO A 2 -41.43 35.26 -6.44
N ARG A 3 -41.39 36.59 -6.42
CA ARG A 3 -40.35 37.41 -7.05
C ARG A 3 -38.98 37.04 -6.45
N PRO A 4 -37.93 36.80 -7.26
CA PRO A 4 -36.60 36.49 -6.73
C PRO A 4 -36.05 37.72 -5.98
N HIS A 5 -35.55 37.49 -4.77
CA HIS A 5 -34.94 38.52 -3.94
C HIS A 5 -33.63 39.01 -4.58
N THR A 6 -33.41 40.32 -4.57
CA THR A 6 -32.12 40.90 -4.97
C THR A 6 -31.01 40.47 -3.98
N PRO A 7 -29.72 40.48 -4.37
CA PRO A 7 -28.63 40.13 -3.46
C PRO A 7 -28.65 40.91 -2.14
N ALA A 8 -28.98 42.21 -2.19
CA ALA A 8 -29.10 43.06 -1.00
C ALA A 8 -30.32 42.71 -0.11
N GLU A 9 -31.42 42.25 -0.70
CA GLU A 9 -32.59 41.76 0.05
C GLU A 9 -32.31 40.40 0.69
N ARG A 10 -31.61 39.49 -0.01
CA ARG A 10 -31.21 38.19 0.55
C ARG A 10 -30.30 38.36 1.77
N GLU A 11 -29.35 39.29 1.71
CA GLU A 11 -28.46 39.58 2.83
C GLU A 11 -29.23 40.13 4.05
N ARG A 12 -30.14 41.09 3.82
CA ARG A 12 -31.01 41.63 4.88
C ARG A 12 -31.90 40.56 5.52
N ILE A 13 -32.49 39.67 4.71
CA ILE A 13 -33.34 38.59 5.20
C ILE A 13 -32.52 37.56 5.99
N ARG A 14 -31.32 37.22 5.52
CA ARG A 14 -30.40 36.31 6.23
C ARG A 14 -29.99 36.89 7.58
N ALA A 15 -29.57 38.15 7.62
CA ALA A 15 -29.23 38.84 8.87
C ALA A 15 -30.42 38.87 9.85
N ARG A 16 -31.63 39.14 9.34
CA ARG A 16 -32.85 39.13 10.17
C ARG A 16 -33.19 37.75 10.71
N LEU A 17 -33.00 36.68 9.92
CA LEU A 17 -33.19 35.31 10.37
C LEU A 17 -32.19 34.91 11.46
N LEU A 18 -30.94 35.36 11.38
CA LEU A 18 -29.94 35.14 12.44
C LEU A 18 -30.34 35.85 13.74
N GLU A 19 -30.76 37.12 13.65
CA GLU A 19 -31.21 37.90 14.81
C GLU A 19 -32.44 37.28 15.50
N VAL A 20 -33.46 36.95 14.71
CA VAL A 20 -34.69 36.30 15.21
C VAL A 20 -34.41 34.90 15.75
N GLY A 21 -33.52 34.16 15.09
CA GLY A 21 -33.05 32.85 15.53
C GLY A 21 -32.39 32.94 16.89
N ARG A 22 -31.41 33.84 17.06
CA ARG A 22 -30.71 34.11 18.31
C ARG A 22 -31.68 34.34 19.48
N ASP A 23 -32.61 35.28 19.33
CA ASP A 23 -33.57 35.61 20.40
C ASP A 23 -34.57 34.50 20.70
N SER A 24 -34.97 33.72 19.69
CA SER A 24 -35.95 32.64 19.85
C SER A 24 -35.30 31.42 20.49
N PHE A 25 -34.11 31.03 20.03
CA PHE A 25 -33.34 29.91 20.58
C PHE A 25 -32.84 30.21 22.00
N ALA A 26 -32.40 31.44 22.27
CA ALA A 26 -32.02 31.89 23.62
C ALA A 26 -33.15 31.74 24.65
N ARG A 27 -34.41 32.03 24.24
CA ARG A 27 -35.57 32.02 25.16
C ARG A 27 -36.21 30.64 25.33
N ALA A 28 -36.36 29.89 24.24
CA ALA A 28 -37.18 28.68 24.24
C ALA A 28 -36.39 27.38 23.97
N GLY A 29 -35.13 27.49 23.56
CA GLY A 29 -34.29 26.35 23.14
C GLY A 29 -34.65 25.79 21.78
N LEU A 30 -33.71 25.04 21.16
CA LEU A 30 -33.83 24.54 19.79
C LEU A 30 -35.08 23.66 19.57
N ALA A 31 -35.41 22.82 20.55
CA ALA A 31 -36.52 21.87 20.44
C ALA A 31 -37.89 22.54 20.28
N LYS A 32 -38.16 23.61 21.03
CA LYS A 32 -39.49 24.25 21.12
C LYS A 32 -39.74 25.31 20.04
N VAL A 33 -38.70 25.80 19.38
CA VAL A 33 -38.82 26.80 18.32
C VAL A 33 -39.28 26.16 17.01
N SER A 34 -40.26 26.78 16.35
CA SER A 34 -40.81 26.31 15.07
C SER A 34 -40.37 27.19 13.89
N ILE A 35 -40.16 26.56 12.72
CA ILE A 35 -39.80 27.28 11.48
C ILE A 35 -40.90 28.29 11.08
N ALA A 36 -42.16 27.99 11.36
CA ALA A 36 -43.28 28.89 11.04
C ALA A 36 -43.25 30.18 11.88
N GLU A 37 -42.79 30.09 13.13
CA GLU A 37 -42.62 31.23 14.02
C GLU A 37 -41.38 32.05 13.64
N LEU A 38 -40.26 31.39 13.34
CA LEU A 38 -39.04 32.04 12.85
C LEU A 38 -39.28 32.83 11.56
N ALA A 39 -39.94 32.21 10.57
CA ALA A 39 -40.26 32.84 9.30
C ALA A 39 -41.19 34.07 9.48
N ARG A 40 -42.22 33.93 10.32
CA ARG A 40 -43.16 35.02 10.62
C ARG A 40 -42.47 36.20 11.29
N SER A 41 -41.62 35.94 12.27
CA SER A 41 -40.87 36.95 13.02
C SER A 41 -39.78 37.63 12.16
N ALA A 42 -39.27 36.94 11.13
CA ALA A 42 -38.37 37.50 10.13
C ALA A 42 -39.10 38.21 8.97
N GLY A 43 -40.43 38.24 8.96
CA GLY A 43 -41.23 38.90 7.93
C GLY A 43 -41.27 38.18 6.58
N ILE A 44 -41.01 36.87 6.56
CA ILE A 44 -40.98 36.03 5.35
C ILE A 44 -42.01 34.88 5.42
N GLY A 45 -42.37 34.33 4.26
CA GLY A 45 -43.22 33.13 4.20
C GLY A 45 -42.47 31.87 4.65
N LYS A 46 -43.18 30.90 5.24
CA LYS A 46 -42.60 29.62 5.71
C LYS A 46 -41.81 28.88 4.62
N GLY A 47 -42.28 28.90 3.37
CA GLY A 47 -41.59 28.29 2.23
C GLY A 47 -40.31 29.03 1.81
N SER A 48 -40.22 30.33 2.09
CA SER A 48 -39.03 31.14 1.79
C SER A 48 -37.88 30.89 2.75
N PHE A 49 -38.14 30.37 3.96
CA PHE A 49 -37.10 29.98 4.92
C PHE A 49 -36.10 28.99 4.33
N TYR A 50 -36.61 27.98 3.62
CA TYR A 50 -35.81 26.92 2.99
C TYR A 50 -34.94 27.40 1.82
N GLN A 51 -35.04 28.67 1.40
CA GLN A 51 -34.12 29.27 0.43
C GLN A 51 -32.83 29.80 1.09
N PHE A 52 -32.78 29.83 2.42
CA PHE A 52 -31.67 30.34 3.22
C PHE A 52 -31.06 29.28 4.14
N PHE A 53 -31.90 28.43 4.75
CA PHE A 53 -31.46 27.34 5.64
C PHE A 53 -32.35 26.12 5.42
N GLU A 54 -31.75 24.94 5.28
CA GLU A 54 -32.45 23.67 5.04
C GLU A 54 -33.25 23.21 6.27
N SER A 55 -32.82 23.64 7.46
CA SER A 55 -33.48 23.31 8.73
C SER A 55 -33.31 24.42 9.79
N LYS A 56 -34.04 24.29 10.90
CA LYS A 56 -33.86 25.22 12.04
C LYS A 56 -32.56 24.93 12.79
N GLU A 57 -32.08 23.70 12.75
CA GLU A 57 -30.78 23.25 13.26
C GLU A 57 -29.64 23.89 12.48
N GLU A 58 -29.80 24.03 11.17
CA GLU A 58 -28.83 24.72 10.32
C GLU A 58 -28.80 26.24 10.57
N LEU A 59 -29.97 26.85 10.79
CA LEU A 59 -30.04 28.24 11.24
C LEU A 59 -29.42 28.39 12.64
N PHE A 60 -29.68 27.46 13.56
CA PHE A 60 -29.08 27.48 14.90
C PHE A 60 -27.56 27.43 14.81
N PHE A 61 -27.01 26.55 13.98
CA PHE A 61 -25.56 26.45 13.76
C PHE A 61 -25.00 27.74 13.15
N ALA A 62 -25.71 28.37 12.21
CA ALA A 62 -25.31 29.66 11.66
C ALA A 62 -25.37 30.82 12.68
N VAL A 63 -26.34 30.80 13.60
CA VAL A 63 -26.38 31.73 14.74
C VAL A 63 -25.18 31.47 15.65
N HIS A 64 -24.84 30.20 15.92
CA HIS A 64 -23.66 29.86 16.70
C HIS A 64 -22.37 30.40 16.08
N GLU A 65 -22.14 30.18 14.79
CA GLU A 65 -20.98 30.72 14.05
C GLU A 65 -20.91 32.26 14.19
N HIS A 66 -22.06 32.95 14.08
CA HIS A 66 -22.11 34.41 14.20
C HIS A 66 -21.82 34.94 15.62
N GLU A 67 -22.38 34.28 16.64
CA GLU A 67 -22.15 34.63 18.05
C GLU A 67 -20.69 34.33 18.45
N GLU A 68 -20.14 33.24 17.92
CA GLU A 68 -18.77 32.84 18.18
C GLU A 68 -17.77 33.80 17.54
N GLU A 69 -17.98 34.27 16.31
CA GLU A 69 -17.13 35.33 15.71
C GLU A 69 -17.14 36.62 16.54
N THR A 70 -18.31 37.00 17.09
CA THR A 70 -18.42 38.14 17.99
C THR A 70 -17.65 37.91 19.30
N PHE A 71 -17.69 36.69 19.82
CA PHE A 71 -16.95 36.27 21.00
C PHE A 71 -15.44 36.29 20.77
N LYS A 72 -14.97 35.69 19.67
CA LYS A 72 -13.57 35.69 19.20
C LYS A 72 -13.04 37.13 19.08
N ALA A 73 -13.79 38.01 18.42
CA ALA A 73 -13.41 39.42 18.27
C ALA A 73 -13.40 40.21 19.59
N ALA A 74 -14.24 39.85 20.56
CA ALA A 74 -14.23 40.46 21.89
C ALA A 74 -13.02 39.98 22.71
N LEU A 75 -12.71 38.69 22.66
CA LEU A 75 -11.59 38.07 23.35
C LEU A 75 -10.24 38.63 22.88
N ALA A 76 -10.07 38.78 21.57
CA ALA A 76 -8.89 39.42 20.98
C ALA A 76 -8.73 40.89 21.44
N ARG A 77 -9.82 41.68 21.48
CA ARG A 77 -9.78 43.08 21.93
C ARG A 77 -9.44 43.23 23.41
N GLU A 78 -10.04 42.41 24.28
CA GLU A 78 -9.76 42.43 25.71
C GLU A 78 -8.31 42.05 26.00
N LEU A 79 -7.75 41.16 25.19
CA LEU A 79 -6.34 40.81 25.25
C LEU A 79 -5.42 41.97 24.82
N GLU A 80 -5.68 42.60 23.68
CA GLU A 80 -4.86 43.72 23.19
C GLU A 80 -4.78 44.87 24.21
N GLN A 81 -5.91 45.13 24.88
CA GLN A 81 -6.09 46.23 25.83
C GLN A 81 -5.61 45.92 27.25
N ALA A 82 -5.14 44.70 27.53
CA ALA A 82 -4.69 44.31 28.86
C ALA A 82 -3.44 45.11 29.29
N PRO A 83 -3.48 45.86 30.41
CA PRO A 83 -2.39 46.74 30.83
C PRO A 83 -1.24 46.01 31.54
N SER A 84 -1.45 44.77 31.98
CA SER A 84 -0.45 43.94 32.63
C SER A 84 -0.62 42.46 32.28
N LYS A 85 0.42 41.63 32.50
CA LYS A 85 0.32 40.17 32.31
C LYS A 85 -0.81 39.56 33.14
N ARG A 86 -0.98 40.01 34.39
CA ARG A 86 -2.04 39.54 35.28
C ARG A 86 -3.43 39.88 34.74
N ASP A 87 -3.60 41.09 34.21
CA ASP A 87 -4.88 41.51 33.64
C ASP A 87 -5.19 40.78 32.34
N ALA A 88 -4.19 40.45 31.52
CA ALA A 88 -4.38 39.63 30.32
C ALA A 88 -4.94 38.24 30.65
N VAL A 89 -4.40 37.59 31.70
CA VAL A 89 -4.89 36.28 32.18
C VAL A 89 -6.25 36.38 32.83
N ARG A 90 -6.45 37.40 33.65
CA ARG A 90 -7.73 37.64 34.32
C ARG A 90 -8.84 37.90 33.30
N SER A 91 -8.59 38.72 32.28
CA SER A 91 -9.55 39.00 31.21
C SER A 91 -9.87 37.73 30.42
N LEU A 92 -8.89 36.90 30.07
CA LEU A 92 -9.15 35.62 29.40
C LEU A 92 -10.06 34.70 30.23
N LEU A 93 -9.69 34.45 31.49
CA LEU A 93 -10.43 33.52 32.35
C LEU A 93 -11.84 34.04 32.67
N LEU A 94 -11.97 35.34 32.99
CA LEU A 94 -13.27 35.95 33.27
C LEU A 94 -14.11 36.11 32.01
N ALA A 95 -13.55 36.50 30.86
CA ALA A 95 -14.33 36.61 29.63
C ALA A 95 -14.86 35.25 29.16
N SER A 96 -14.04 34.20 29.26
CA SER A 96 -14.45 32.83 28.93
C SER A 96 -15.50 32.29 29.91
N ALA A 97 -15.32 32.48 31.22
CA ALA A 97 -16.25 31.97 32.23
C ALA A 97 -17.56 32.79 32.29
N THR A 98 -17.46 34.12 32.30
CA THR A 98 -18.61 35.03 32.47
C THR A 98 -19.53 35.00 31.25
N ARG A 99 -18.99 34.95 30.02
CA ARG A 99 -19.85 34.93 28.82
C ARG A 99 -20.51 33.58 28.55
N LEU A 100 -19.90 32.44 28.91
CA LEU A 100 -20.59 31.14 28.76
C LEU A 100 -21.79 31.02 29.72
N ASP A 101 -21.66 31.54 30.94
CA ASP A 101 -22.73 31.52 31.94
C ASP A 101 -23.81 32.59 31.69
N GLU A 102 -23.43 33.78 31.22
CA GLU A 102 -24.35 34.91 31.04
C GLU A 102 -25.00 34.99 29.65
N HIS A 103 -24.46 34.31 28.62
CA HIS A 103 -25.00 34.39 27.26
C HIS A 103 -26.13 33.36 27.02
N PRO A 104 -27.41 33.78 26.95
CA PRO A 104 -28.54 32.85 26.99
C PRO A 104 -28.62 31.88 25.80
N PHE A 105 -28.06 32.26 24.65
CA PHE A 105 -27.95 31.39 23.47
C PHE A 105 -26.85 30.34 23.61
N LEU A 106 -25.65 30.73 24.08
CA LEU A 106 -24.51 29.79 24.16
C LEU A 106 -24.76 28.71 25.22
N ARG A 107 -25.54 29.02 26.25
CA ARG A 107 -26.00 28.02 27.23
C ARG A 107 -26.79 26.88 26.60
N GLN A 108 -27.45 27.10 25.46
CA GLN A 108 -28.14 26.02 24.74
C GLN A 108 -27.16 25.00 24.14
N LEU A 109 -25.90 25.37 23.91
CA LEU A 109 -24.86 24.42 23.48
C LEU A 109 -24.38 23.51 24.61
N LEU A 110 -24.73 23.83 25.87
CA LEU A 110 -24.51 22.95 27.01
C LEU A 110 -25.66 21.95 27.21
N ASP A 111 -26.79 22.14 26.52
CA ASP A 111 -27.92 21.20 26.55
C ASP A 111 -27.64 19.99 25.63
N PRO A 112 -27.56 18.77 26.18
CA PRO A 112 -27.23 17.58 25.40
C PRO A 112 -28.24 17.27 24.28
N VAL A 113 -29.52 17.66 24.46
CA VAL A 113 -30.56 17.47 23.44
C VAL A 113 -30.28 18.34 22.21
N THR A 114 -29.86 19.58 22.44
CA THR A 114 -29.49 20.54 21.41
C THR A 114 -28.25 20.07 20.65
N ILE A 115 -27.20 19.62 21.34
CA ILE A 115 -25.98 19.07 20.71
C ILE A 115 -26.27 17.83 19.86
N ARG A 116 -27.14 16.93 20.33
CA ARG A 116 -27.56 15.76 19.55
C ARG A 116 -28.32 16.15 18.29
N ALA A 117 -29.23 17.12 18.37
CA ALA A 117 -29.97 17.61 17.20
C ALA A 117 -29.04 18.21 16.14
N LEU A 118 -28.03 18.98 16.55
CA LEU A 118 -27.02 19.52 15.64
C LEU A 118 -26.17 18.41 15.00
N THR A 119 -25.76 17.42 15.78
CA THR A 119 -24.94 16.29 15.29
C THR A 119 -25.68 15.44 14.25
N LEU A 120 -27.01 15.31 14.37
CA LEU A 120 -27.83 14.50 13.46
C LEU A 120 -28.35 15.25 12.23
N ARG A 121 -28.47 16.58 12.30
CA ARG A 121 -29.18 17.40 11.28
C ARG A 121 -28.31 18.44 10.58
N VAL A 122 -27.09 18.69 11.05
CA VAL A 122 -26.10 19.51 10.35
C VAL A 122 -25.14 18.59 9.62
N ALA A 123 -24.78 18.94 8.38
CA ALA A 123 -23.87 18.14 7.57
C ALA A 123 -22.54 17.86 8.32
N PRO A 124 -22.09 16.60 8.42
CA PRO A 124 -20.86 16.23 9.14
C PRO A 124 -19.63 16.99 8.64
N GLU A 125 -19.55 17.23 7.33
CA GLU A 125 -18.46 17.99 6.70
C GLU A 125 -18.41 19.44 7.19
N ARG A 126 -19.56 20.10 7.36
CA ARG A 126 -19.63 21.48 7.87
C ARG A 126 -19.21 21.57 9.33
N VAL A 127 -19.66 20.62 10.16
CA VAL A 127 -19.24 20.55 11.57
C VAL A 127 -17.73 20.28 11.67
N ALA A 128 -17.19 19.40 10.82
CA ALA A 128 -15.75 19.12 10.78
C ALA A 128 -14.93 20.32 10.30
N ALA A 129 -15.41 21.08 9.31
CA ALA A 129 -14.79 22.31 8.84
C ALA A 129 -14.78 23.39 9.94
N HIS A 130 -15.92 23.65 10.58
CA HIS A 130 -16.03 24.60 11.69
C HIS A 130 -15.08 24.25 12.85
N ARG A 131 -15.05 22.98 13.28
CA ARG A 131 -14.09 22.54 14.31
C ARG A 131 -12.63 22.75 13.91
N ARG A 132 -12.30 22.61 12.62
CA ARG A 132 -10.94 22.86 12.12
C ARG A 132 -10.60 24.35 12.20
N ASP A 133 -11.53 25.20 11.81
CA ASP A 133 -11.36 26.66 11.83
C ASP A 133 -11.24 27.19 13.27
N ASP A 134 -12.07 26.68 14.20
CA ASP A 134 -11.98 27.02 15.63
C ASP A 134 -10.63 26.62 16.21
N ARG A 135 -10.19 25.39 15.95
CA ARG A 135 -8.88 24.90 16.40
C ARG A 135 -7.75 25.78 15.90
N ALA A 136 -7.79 26.17 14.62
CA ALA A 136 -6.78 27.06 14.04
C ALA A 136 -6.80 28.44 14.70
N TYR A 137 -7.99 29.02 14.91
CA TYR A 137 -8.18 30.31 15.57
C TYR A 137 -7.64 30.30 17.01
N PHE A 138 -8.03 29.33 17.84
CA PHE A 138 -7.59 29.28 19.23
C PHE A 138 -6.09 29.02 19.37
N CYS A 139 -5.49 28.24 18.46
CA CYS A 139 -4.03 28.09 18.43
C CYS A 139 -3.34 29.43 18.10
N GLU A 140 -3.86 30.19 17.14
CA GLU A 140 -3.30 31.51 16.81
C GLU A 140 -3.51 32.52 17.94
N LEU A 141 -4.67 32.50 18.60
CA LEU A 141 -4.93 33.32 19.79
C LEU A 141 -3.92 33.02 20.90
N LEU A 142 -3.62 31.74 21.17
CA LEU A 142 -2.60 31.34 22.13
C LEU A 142 -1.20 31.86 21.74
N ARG A 143 -0.84 31.83 20.45
CA ARG A 143 0.43 32.42 19.96
C ARG A 143 0.48 33.94 20.12
N GLN A 144 -0.62 34.63 19.81
CA GLN A 144 -0.73 36.08 20.04
C GLN A 144 -0.59 36.39 21.52
N TRP A 145 -1.17 35.55 22.37
CA TRP A 145 -1.11 35.67 23.81
C TRP A 145 0.31 35.54 24.36
N GLN A 146 1.04 34.52 23.90
CA GLN A 146 2.43 34.30 24.24
C GLN A 146 3.29 35.51 23.87
N ARG A 147 3.21 35.98 22.62
CA ARG A 147 3.91 37.19 22.15
C ARG A 147 3.56 38.43 22.98
N ARG A 148 2.28 38.61 23.32
CA ARG A 148 1.82 39.76 24.12
C ARG A 148 2.34 39.69 25.55
N CYS A 149 2.32 38.52 26.18
CA CYS A 149 2.84 38.31 27.54
C CYS A 149 4.36 38.48 27.62
N GLU A 150 5.11 38.18 26.56
CA GLU A 150 6.54 38.50 26.46
C GLU A 150 6.80 40.01 26.40
N SER A 151 5.91 40.77 25.73
CA SER A 151 6.05 42.22 25.54
C SER A 151 5.66 43.10 26.75
N LEU A 152 4.98 42.54 27.75
CA LEU A 152 4.50 43.28 28.93
C LEU A 152 5.48 43.13 30.10
N GLU A 153 5.61 44.14 30.97
CA GLU A 153 6.42 44.04 32.19
C GLU A 153 5.64 43.38 33.35
N GLY A 154 6.33 42.63 34.23
CA GLY A 154 5.75 41.98 35.41
C GLY A 154 5.87 40.45 35.43
N VAL A 155 5.55 39.86 36.59
CA VAL A 155 5.60 38.40 36.82
C VAL A 155 4.28 37.77 36.36
N CYS A 156 4.37 36.75 35.50
CA CYS A 156 3.22 35.93 35.15
C CYS A 156 3.10 34.80 36.18
N HIS A 157 1.94 34.68 36.84
CA HIS A 157 1.68 33.63 37.84
C HIS A 157 0.80 32.50 37.27
N SER A 158 0.65 32.42 35.94
CA SER A 158 -0.30 31.51 35.29
C SER A 158 0.39 30.68 34.22
N VAL A 159 0.12 29.37 34.24
CA VAL A 159 0.62 28.39 33.27
C VAL A 159 -0.58 27.75 32.57
N ILE A 160 -0.57 27.74 31.24
CA ILE A 160 -1.51 26.96 30.45
C ILE A 160 -0.83 25.64 30.09
N VAL A 161 -1.45 24.53 30.48
CA VAL A 161 -1.00 23.18 30.15
C VAL A 161 -1.91 22.63 29.05
N ALA A 162 -1.35 22.38 27.87
CA ALA A 162 -2.02 21.64 26.81
C ALA A 162 -1.56 20.18 26.85
N SER A 163 -2.50 19.23 26.82
CA SER A 163 -2.20 17.80 26.77
C SER A 163 -2.93 17.16 25.58
N PHE A 164 -2.25 16.24 24.90
CA PHE A 164 -2.81 15.51 23.76
C PHE A 164 -2.12 14.15 23.63
N ARG A 165 -2.75 13.20 22.93
CA ARG A 165 -2.14 11.91 22.60
C ARG A 165 -1.46 11.96 21.24
N SER A 166 -0.26 11.40 21.15
CA SER A 166 0.59 11.47 19.97
C SER A 166 0.01 10.74 18.74
N ASP A 167 -0.80 9.72 18.97
CA ASP A 167 -1.50 8.90 17.98
C ASP A 167 -2.79 9.56 17.46
N GLU A 168 -3.43 10.40 18.26
CA GLU A 168 -4.68 11.08 17.89
C GLU A 168 -4.47 12.46 17.24
N VAL A 169 -3.28 13.05 17.42
CA VAL A 169 -2.92 14.36 16.88
C VAL A 169 -1.81 14.21 15.84
N PRO A 170 -2.12 14.34 14.52
CA PRO A 170 -1.13 14.22 13.46
C PRO A 170 0.01 15.25 13.56
N PHE A 171 1.16 14.97 12.94
CA PHE A 171 2.35 15.83 13.00
C PHE A 171 2.13 17.25 12.44
N ASP A 172 1.24 17.41 11.48
CA ASP A 172 0.88 18.69 10.85
C ASP A 172 -0.15 19.50 11.67
N HIS A 173 -0.57 18.99 12.82
CA HIS A 173 -1.61 19.64 13.61
C HIS A 173 -1.14 20.96 14.28
N PRO A 174 -1.93 22.06 14.25
CA PRO A 174 -1.54 23.37 14.80
C PRO A 174 -1.06 23.37 16.26
N LEU A 175 -1.61 22.50 17.12
CA LEU A 175 -1.15 22.34 18.52
C LEU A 175 0.31 21.88 18.63
N ARG A 176 0.81 21.06 17.67
CA ARG A 176 2.21 20.64 17.64
C ARG A 176 3.15 21.69 17.06
N GLN A 177 2.59 22.71 16.42
CA GLN A 177 3.30 23.88 15.87
C GLN A 177 3.26 25.08 16.82
N LEU A 178 2.80 24.89 18.07
CA LEU A 178 2.96 25.90 19.11
C LEU A 178 4.41 25.87 19.63
N GLU A 179 4.93 26.99 20.11
CA GLU A 179 6.26 27.08 20.72
C GLU A 179 6.10 27.12 22.26
N PRO A 180 5.94 25.98 22.95
CA PRO A 180 5.69 26.00 24.38
C PRO A 180 6.93 26.44 25.17
N THR A 181 6.72 27.09 26.31
CA THR A 181 7.80 27.40 27.27
C THR A 181 8.42 26.13 27.86
N GLY A 182 7.69 25.02 27.87
CA GLY A 182 8.18 23.70 28.23
C GLY A 182 7.37 22.62 27.52
N HIS A 183 8.06 21.61 27.01
CA HIS A 183 7.45 20.43 26.41
C HIS A 183 7.85 19.21 27.22
N THR A 184 6.87 18.41 27.64
CA THR A 184 7.11 17.19 28.40
C THR A 184 6.33 16.06 27.75
N VAL A 185 7.06 15.05 27.30
CA VAL A 185 6.49 13.77 26.90
C VAL A 185 6.29 12.96 28.17
N LEU A 186 5.07 12.47 28.38
CA LEU A 186 4.79 11.55 29.49
C LEU A 186 5.20 10.14 29.05
N GLU A 187 6.37 9.72 29.50
CA GLU A 187 6.84 8.35 29.37
C GLU A 187 6.04 7.41 30.29
N PRO A 188 6.03 6.09 30.01
CA PRO A 188 5.53 5.10 30.97
C PRO A 188 6.20 5.28 32.34
N LEU A 189 5.45 5.07 33.42
CA LEU A 189 5.99 5.09 34.77
C LEU A 189 7.03 3.97 34.93
N ASP A 190 8.14 4.28 35.58
CA ASP A 190 9.10 3.25 35.97
C ASP A 190 8.52 2.35 37.08
N SER A 191 9.17 1.20 37.30
CA SER A 191 8.75 0.21 38.31
C SER A 191 8.65 0.80 39.71
N LEU A 192 9.48 1.80 40.04
CA LEU A 192 9.48 2.46 41.34
C LEU A 192 8.25 3.36 41.51
N ALA A 193 7.88 4.11 40.48
CA ALA A 193 6.71 4.96 40.44
C ALA A 193 5.41 4.14 40.41
N ILE A 194 5.38 3.01 39.68
CA ILE A 194 4.27 2.06 39.72
C ILE A 194 4.10 1.49 41.14
N ARG A 195 5.20 1.09 41.78
CA ARG A 195 5.19 0.66 43.18
C ARG A 195 4.63 1.73 44.10
N GLN A 196 5.16 2.94 44.05
CA GLN A 196 4.71 4.06 44.88
C GLN A 196 3.22 4.36 44.66
N MET A 197 2.75 4.31 43.41
CA MET A 197 1.34 4.50 43.09
C MET A 197 0.48 3.38 43.69
N ALA A 198 0.85 2.12 43.47
CA ALA A 198 0.10 0.97 43.98
C ALA A 198 0.05 0.95 45.51
N GLU A 199 1.19 1.20 46.16
CA GLU A 199 1.28 1.31 47.62
C GLU A 199 0.53 2.53 48.17
N SER A 200 0.41 3.63 47.40
CA SER A 200 -0.43 4.76 47.79
C SER A 200 -1.94 4.44 47.77
N MET A 201 -2.36 3.50 46.91
CA MET A 201 -3.75 3.11 46.75
C MET A 201 -4.20 2.07 47.78
N ALA A 202 -3.31 1.14 48.15
CA ALA A 202 -3.66 -0.01 48.98
C ALA A 202 -2.91 -0.04 50.33
N GLY A 203 -1.87 0.77 50.54
CA GLY A 203 -0.91 0.59 51.62
C GLY A 203 0.23 -0.34 51.19
N GLN A 204 1.07 -0.77 52.14
CA GLN A 204 2.26 -1.57 51.81
C GLN A 204 1.86 -2.92 51.19
N LEU A 205 2.27 -3.16 49.95
CA LEU A 205 1.95 -4.36 49.19
C LEU A 205 3.10 -5.36 49.22
N PRO A 206 2.82 -6.67 49.12
CA PRO A 206 3.85 -7.68 48.94
C PRO A 206 4.66 -7.42 47.66
N PRO A 207 5.98 -7.66 47.67
CA PRO A 207 6.85 -7.45 46.51
C PRO A 207 6.36 -8.17 45.24
N ASP A 208 5.85 -9.39 45.38
CA ASP A 208 5.33 -10.18 44.25
C ASP A 208 4.08 -9.56 43.63
N THR A 209 3.23 -8.92 44.44
CA THR A 209 2.05 -8.19 43.95
C THR A 209 2.48 -6.98 43.13
N ILE A 210 3.46 -6.21 43.61
CA ILE A 210 4.00 -5.05 42.91
C ILE A 210 4.66 -5.48 41.59
N HIS A 211 5.43 -6.56 41.61
CA HIS A 211 6.07 -7.11 40.41
C HIS A 211 5.04 -7.53 39.35
N ASN A 212 3.95 -8.20 39.76
CA ASN A 212 2.87 -8.57 38.84
C ASN A 212 2.12 -7.36 38.28
N ILE A 213 1.84 -6.34 39.12
CA ILE A 213 1.21 -5.09 38.67
C ILE A 213 2.10 -4.39 37.65
N ASP A 214 3.40 -4.24 37.93
CA ASP A 214 4.36 -3.57 37.07
C ASP A 214 4.51 -4.29 35.72
N GLN A 215 4.68 -5.61 35.75
CA GLN A 215 4.81 -6.41 34.53
C GLN A 215 3.56 -6.42 33.64
N ILE A 216 2.35 -6.31 34.22
CA ILE A 216 1.11 -6.27 33.43
C ILE A 216 0.81 -4.85 32.96
N ALA A 217 1.08 -3.86 33.80
CA ALA A 217 0.84 -2.46 33.50
C ALA A 217 1.83 -1.89 32.47
N ASN A 218 3.06 -2.41 32.47
CA ASN A 218 4.18 -1.93 31.65
C ASN A 218 4.31 -0.40 31.69
N GLY A 219 4.34 0.15 32.92
CA GLY A 219 4.39 1.58 33.18
C GLY A 219 3.10 2.37 32.92
N ASN A 220 1.99 1.74 32.51
CA ASN A 220 0.71 2.42 32.38
C ASN A 220 -0.02 2.55 33.74
N PRO A 221 -0.12 3.76 34.34
CA PRO A 221 -0.73 3.94 35.66
C PRO A 221 -2.20 3.51 35.71
N PHE A 222 -2.94 3.66 34.61
CA PHE A 222 -4.33 3.24 34.56
C PHE A 222 -4.43 1.71 34.64
N LEU A 223 -3.61 0.99 33.85
CA LEU A 223 -3.60 -0.46 33.86
C LEU A 223 -3.10 -1.00 35.20
N ALA A 224 -2.07 -0.40 35.80
CA ALA A 224 -1.61 -0.74 37.14
C ALA A 224 -2.73 -0.60 38.19
N SER A 225 -3.49 0.51 38.13
CA SER A 225 -4.63 0.73 39.03
C SER A 225 -5.74 -0.32 38.83
N ALA A 226 -5.97 -0.74 37.58
CA ALA A 226 -6.98 -1.72 37.20
C ALA A 226 -6.59 -3.13 37.67
N VAL A 227 -5.32 -3.51 37.50
CA VAL A 227 -4.77 -4.79 37.95
C VAL A 227 -4.82 -4.90 39.46
N LEU A 228 -4.38 -3.87 40.20
CA LEU A 228 -4.44 -3.85 41.65
C LEU A 228 -5.86 -4.02 42.19
N ARG A 229 -6.81 -3.19 41.71
CA ARG A 229 -8.23 -3.34 42.09
C ARG A 229 -8.75 -4.72 41.76
N GLY A 230 -8.34 -5.23 40.61
CA GLY A 230 -8.69 -6.54 40.17
C GLY A 230 -8.22 -7.67 41.10
N MET A 231 -6.97 -7.61 41.54
CA MET A 231 -6.42 -8.57 42.50
C MET A 231 -7.22 -8.58 43.80
N VAL A 232 -7.71 -7.42 44.25
CA VAL A 232 -8.60 -7.30 45.42
C VAL A 232 -10.01 -7.84 45.14
N GLU A 233 -10.63 -7.46 44.02
CA GLU A 233 -11.99 -7.87 43.62
C GLU A 233 -12.11 -9.39 43.45
N SER A 234 -11.06 -10.06 42.98
CA SER A 234 -10.98 -11.51 42.81
C SER A 234 -10.56 -12.27 44.08
N ALA A 235 -10.27 -11.54 45.16
CA ALA A 235 -9.66 -12.05 46.39
C ALA A 235 -8.34 -12.84 46.14
N ALA A 236 -7.60 -12.48 45.09
CA ALA A 236 -6.21 -12.91 44.92
C ALA A 236 -5.27 -12.14 45.87
N LEU A 237 -5.66 -10.91 46.20
CA LEU A 237 -5.05 -10.07 47.22
C LEU A 237 -6.10 -9.76 48.30
N VAL A 238 -5.88 -10.25 49.51
CA VAL A 238 -6.84 -10.15 50.63
C VAL A 238 -6.23 -9.34 51.76
N ALA A 239 -6.98 -8.41 52.33
CA ALA A 239 -6.56 -7.64 53.49
C ALA A 239 -6.78 -8.45 54.78
N ASP A 240 -5.78 -8.50 55.66
CA ASP A 240 -5.84 -9.07 57.00
C ASP A 240 -5.34 -8.07 58.07
N ASP A 241 -5.28 -8.51 59.33
CA ASP A 241 -4.90 -7.67 60.48
C ASP A 241 -3.39 -7.33 60.50
N GLU A 242 -2.56 -8.01 59.70
CA GLU A 242 -1.09 -7.80 59.60
C GLU A 242 -0.67 -7.14 58.27
N GLY A 243 -1.57 -7.02 57.29
CA GLY A 243 -1.33 -6.34 56.02
C GLY A 243 -2.08 -6.98 54.84
N TRP A 244 -1.45 -6.98 53.67
CA TRP A 244 -1.99 -7.64 52.48
C TRP A 244 -1.39 -9.04 52.33
N ARG A 245 -2.25 -10.05 52.20
CA ARG A 245 -1.85 -11.43 51.96
C ARG A 245 -2.24 -11.88 50.55
N ILE A 246 -1.32 -12.57 49.91
CA ILE A 246 -1.54 -13.21 48.62
C ILE A 246 -2.21 -14.57 48.84
N ASP A 247 -3.27 -14.85 48.09
CA ASP A 247 -3.77 -16.22 47.92
C ASP A 247 -2.97 -16.91 46.80
N GLU A 248 -1.99 -17.75 47.15
CA GLU A 248 -1.08 -18.38 46.19
C GLU A 248 -1.77 -19.26 45.13
N ALA A 249 -2.97 -19.78 45.40
CA ALA A 249 -3.71 -20.57 44.42
C ALA A 249 -4.35 -19.66 43.36
N ARG A 250 -4.88 -18.50 43.78
CA ARG A 250 -5.48 -17.51 42.88
C ARG A 250 -4.44 -16.58 42.23
N MET A 251 -3.29 -16.40 42.86
CA MET A 251 -2.19 -15.58 42.33
C MET A 251 -1.39 -16.31 41.24
N ARG A 252 -1.29 -17.65 41.30
CA ARG A 252 -0.68 -18.48 40.24
C ARG A 252 -1.40 -18.38 38.89
N ASP A 253 -2.67 -17.96 38.88
CA ASP A 253 -3.43 -17.68 37.66
C ASP A 253 -3.03 -16.35 36.98
N ILE A 254 -2.28 -15.44 37.64
CA ILE A 254 -2.14 -14.03 37.22
C ILE A 254 -0.87 -13.74 36.37
N GLY A 255 0.12 -14.63 36.37
CA GLY A 255 1.48 -14.35 35.87
C GLY A 255 1.76 -14.28 34.35
N SER A 256 0.77 -14.24 33.43
CA SER A 256 1.03 -14.14 31.98
C SER A 256 0.06 -13.21 31.21
N SER A 257 0.52 -12.63 30.09
CA SER A 257 -0.24 -11.66 29.28
C SER A 257 -1.55 -12.22 28.67
N ARG A 258 -1.60 -13.53 28.37
CA ARG A 258 -2.84 -14.22 27.94
C ARG A 258 -3.91 -14.23 29.05
N ARG A 259 -3.52 -14.21 30.34
CA ARG A 259 -4.41 -14.37 31.51
C ARG A 259 -4.87 -13.05 32.16
N ALA A 260 -4.23 -11.91 31.86
CA ALA A 260 -4.79 -10.58 32.18
C ALA A 260 -6.14 -10.36 31.49
N ALA A 261 -6.33 -11.00 30.33
CA ALA A 261 -7.55 -10.99 29.55
C ALA A 261 -8.66 -11.84 30.20
N ASP A 262 -8.32 -13.02 30.75
CA ASP A 262 -9.21 -13.88 31.55
C ASP A 262 -9.59 -13.21 32.88
N PHE A 263 -8.67 -12.41 33.44
CA PHE A 263 -8.89 -11.60 34.61
C PHE A 263 -9.95 -10.50 34.36
N LEU A 264 -9.83 -9.77 33.24
CA LEU A 264 -10.85 -8.81 32.79
C LEU A 264 -12.20 -9.49 32.49
N ALA A 265 -12.18 -10.72 31.95
CA ALA A 265 -13.37 -11.53 31.72
C ALA A 265 -14.07 -11.94 33.03
N ARG A 266 -13.34 -12.33 34.09
CA ARG A 266 -13.92 -12.61 35.41
C ARG A 266 -14.58 -11.38 36.04
N ARG A 267 -14.12 -10.16 35.74
CA ARG A 267 -14.77 -8.92 36.23
C ARG A 267 -16.16 -8.69 35.63
N VAL A 268 -16.41 -9.22 34.43
CA VAL A 268 -17.76 -9.24 33.83
C VAL A 268 -18.71 -10.12 34.66
N GLU A 269 -18.20 -11.18 35.30
CA GLU A 269 -18.99 -12.09 36.16
C GLU A 269 -19.42 -11.45 37.48
N LEU A 270 -18.66 -10.46 37.94
CA LEU A 270 -18.96 -9.69 39.16
C LEU A 270 -19.94 -8.54 38.90
N LEU A 271 -20.31 -8.28 37.64
CA LEU A 271 -21.32 -7.27 37.30
C LEU A 271 -22.73 -7.76 37.64
N PRO A 272 -23.63 -6.86 38.05
CA PRO A 272 -25.06 -7.15 38.11
C PRO A 272 -25.57 -7.69 36.77
N HIS A 273 -26.57 -8.57 36.83
CA HIS A 273 -27.15 -9.19 35.63
C HIS A 273 -27.60 -8.14 34.59
N GLU A 274 -28.25 -7.08 35.03
CA GLU A 274 -28.70 -5.97 34.19
C GLU A 274 -27.54 -5.27 33.47
N THR A 275 -26.45 -4.97 34.20
CA THR A 275 -25.25 -4.36 33.62
C THR A 275 -24.56 -5.28 32.62
N ARG A 276 -24.54 -6.58 32.89
CA ARG A 276 -23.98 -7.58 31.99
C ARG A 276 -24.80 -7.71 30.70
N GLU A 277 -26.13 -7.75 30.80
CA GLU A 277 -27.01 -7.81 29.63
C GLU A 277 -26.80 -6.58 28.72
N VAL A 278 -26.73 -5.37 29.30
CA VAL A 278 -26.46 -4.14 28.55
C VAL A 278 -25.10 -4.21 27.83
N LEU A 279 -24.06 -4.71 28.51
CA LEU A 279 -22.74 -4.88 27.89
C LEU A 279 -22.72 -5.99 26.83
N THR A 280 -23.48 -7.06 26.99
CA THR A 280 -23.62 -8.13 25.99
C THR A 280 -24.26 -7.60 24.71
N ILE A 281 -25.32 -6.81 24.84
CA ILE A 281 -25.96 -6.13 23.69
C ILE A 281 -24.97 -5.18 23.03
N ALA A 282 -24.26 -4.38 23.81
CA ALA A 282 -23.22 -3.49 23.31
C ALA A 282 -22.08 -4.23 22.59
N ALA A 283 -21.68 -5.40 23.09
CA ALA A 283 -20.64 -6.25 22.51
C ALA A 283 -21.05 -6.81 21.14
N VAL A 284 -22.35 -7.11 20.93
CA VAL A 284 -22.89 -7.52 19.63
C VAL A 284 -22.91 -6.37 18.64
N VAL A 285 -23.20 -5.13 19.09
CA VAL A 285 -23.19 -3.95 18.23
C VAL A 285 -21.78 -3.72 17.67
N ASP A 286 -20.80 -3.32 18.50
CA ASP A 286 -19.42 -3.21 18.05
C ASP A 286 -18.45 -2.98 19.23
N LYS A 287 -17.14 -2.89 18.94
CA LYS A 287 -16.12 -2.42 19.89
C LYS A 287 -16.40 -1.00 20.40
N GLU A 288 -16.96 -0.14 19.56
CA GLU A 288 -17.42 1.20 19.90
C GLU A 288 -18.90 1.34 19.59
N PHE A 289 -19.70 1.81 20.54
CA PHE A 289 -21.15 1.83 20.40
C PHE A 289 -21.77 3.13 20.94
N ASP A 290 -22.90 3.51 20.35
CA ASP A 290 -23.72 4.63 20.78
C ASP A 290 -24.77 4.14 21.79
N VAL A 291 -24.96 4.89 22.88
CA VAL A 291 -25.94 4.57 23.93
C VAL A 291 -27.35 4.43 23.36
N ALA A 292 -27.71 5.22 22.35
CA ALA A 292 -29.04 5.18 21.75
C ALA A 292 -29.32 3.82 21.08
N VAL A 293 -28.33 3.23 20.42
CA VAL A 293 -28.44 1.93 19.74
C VAL A 293 -28.62 0.82 20.77
N VAL A 294 -27.79 0.82 21.81
CA VAL A 294 -27.88 -0.17 22.90
C VAL A 294 -29.21 -0.03 23.67
N THR A 295 -29.69 1.20 23.87
CA THR A 295 -30.98 1.44 24.54
C THR A 295 -32.15 0.88 23.76
N GLU A 296 -32.19 1.09 22.45
CA GLU A 296 -33.26 0.57 21.61
C GLU A 296 -33.23 -0.97 21.54
N LEU A 297 -32.03 -1.57 21.48
CA LEU A 297 -31.86 -3.03 21.47
C LEU A 297 -32.14 -3.68 22.83
N ALA A 298 -31.95 -2.96 23.93
CA ALA A 298 -32.22 -3.47 25.27
C ALA A 298 -33.70 -3.73 25.54
N ARG A 299 -34.64 -3.07 24.82
CA ARG A 299 -36.14 -3.19 24.80
C ARG A 299 -36.90 -3.16 26.14
N GLN A 300 -36.30 -3.63 27.23
CA GLN A 300 -36.84 -3.77 28.58
C GLN A 300 -36.23 -2.76 29.57
N CYS A 301 -35.18 -2.05 29.16
CA CYS A 301 -34.49 -1.04 29.96
C CYS A 301 -34.74 0.36 29.39
N GLY A 302 -35.04 1.34 30.26
CA GLY A 302 -35.06 2.74 29.86
C GLY A 302 -33.66 3.27 29.60
N ILE A 303 -33.55 4.44 28.95
CA ILE A 303 -32.25 5.09 28.72
C ILE A 303 -31.49 5.36 30.03
N GLU A 304 -32.22 5.63 31.12
CA GLU A 304 -31.64 5.84 32.46
C GLU A 304 -31.00 4.57 33.02
N ASP A 305 -31.63 3.41 32.82
CA ASP A 305 -31.12 2.11 33.26
C ASP A 305 -29.86 1.72 32.49
N VAL A 306 -29.88 1.93 31.16
CA VAL A 306 -28.73 1.69 30.29
C VAL A 306 -27.57 2.62 30.64
N LEU A 307 -27.82 3.91 30.86
CA LEU A 307 -26.78 4.85 31.31
C LEU A 307 -26.24 4.49 32.70
N SER A 308 -27.08 4.02 33.61
CA SER A 308 -26.66 3.54 34.93
C SER A 308 -25.72 2.33 34.82
N ALA A 309 -26.10 1.34 34.00
CA ALA A 309 -25.28 0.16 33.69
C ALA A 309 -23.93 0.56 33.04
N LEU A 310 -23.94 1.43 32.04
CA LEU A 310 -22.71 1.89 31.38
C LEU A 310 -21.82 2.71 32.32
N HIS A 311 -22.40 3.53 33.20
CA HIS A 311 -21.66 4.24 34.24
C HIS A 311 -21.08 3.31 35.30
N GLU A 312 -21.76 2.23 35.65
CA GLU A 312 -21.21 1.18 36.51
C GLU A 312 -20.04 0.47 35.83
N ALA A 313 -20.20 0.05 34.57
CA ALA A 313 -19.13 -0.56 33.79
C ALA A 313 -17.91 0.38 33.64
N ARG A 314 -18.15 1.69 33.45
CA ARG A 314 -17.10 2.72 33.44
C ARG A 314 -16.42 2.88 34.81
N ARG A 315 -17.18 2.90 35.91
CA ARG A 315 -16.62 2.95 37.29
C ARG A 315 -15.73 1.75 37.57
N ARG A 316 -16.06 0.59 37.01
CA ARG A 316 -15.23 -0.62 37.04
C ARG A 316 -14.20 -0.67 35.91
N GLN A 317 -13.97 0.41 35.16
CA GLN A 317 -12.94 0.49 34.11
C GLN A 317 -13.07 -0.57 33.01
N LEU A 318 -14.29 -0.98 32.66
CA LEU A 318 -14.58 -1.90 31.54
C LEU A 318 -14.88 -1.16 30.24
N LEU A 319 -15.33 0.09 30.34
CA LEU A 319 -15.62 0.98 29.20
C LEU A 319 -14.89 2.33 29.31
N TRP A 320 -14.56 2.92 28.16
CA TRP A 320 -14.24 4.33 28.00
C TRP A 320 -15.46 5.09 27.52
N ALA A 321 -15.63 6.33 27.99
CA ALA A 321 -16.57 7.28 27.39
C ALA A 321 -15.78 8.24 26.49
N ARG A 322 -16.21 8.40 25.23
CA ARG A 322 -15.63 9.39 24.32
C ARG A 322 -16.06 10.81 24.75
N PRO A 323 -15.38 11.89 24.28
CA PRO A 323 -15.62 13.26 24.74
C PRO A 323 -17.07 13.76 24.60
N SER A 324 -17.85 13.16 23.70
CA SER A 324 -19.27 13.48 23.51
C SER A 324 -20.20 12.90 24.59
N GLY A 325 -19.73 12.03 25.47
CA GLY A 325 -20.50 11.42 26.57
C GLY A 325 -21.52 10.34 26.16
N PHE A 326 -21.86 10.24 24.87
CA PHE A 326 -22.87 9.31 24.33
C PHE A 326 -22.31 8.14 23.51
N ARG A 327 -20.98 8.06 23.37
CA ARG A 327 -20.29 6.90 22.82
C ARG A 327 -19.41 6.25 23.86
N PHE A 328 -19.49 4.94 23.92
CA PHE A 328 -18.66 4.12 24.77
C PHE A 328 -17.82 3.16 23.92
N ALA A 329 -16.65 2.81 24.42
CA ALA A 329 -15.76 1.84 23.80
C ALA A 329 -15.30 0.84 24.85
N PHE A 330 -15.16 -0.43 24.50
CA PHE A 330 -14.54 -1.41 25.39
C PHE A 330 -13.07 -1.06 25.61
N VAL A 331 -12.64 -1.05 26.88
CA VAL A 331 -11.25 -0.76 27.26
C VAL A 331 -10.28 -1.76 26.64
N HIS A 332 -10.75 -3.00 26.42
CA HIS A 332 -9.97 -4.07 25.83
C HIS A 332 -10.88 -5.03 25.03
N GLU A 333 -10.41 -5.52 23.87
CA GLU A 333 -11.20 -6.39 22.98
C GLU A 333 -11.61 -7.70 23.65
N ARG A 334 -10.78 -8.25 24.54
CA ARG A 334 -11.13 -9.47 25.28
C ARG A 334 -12.39 -9.34 26.15
N ILE A 335 -12.71 -8.14 26.65
CA ILE A 335 -13.95 -7.92 27.42
C ILE A 335 -15.16 -8.18 26.51
N ARG A 336 -15.13 -7.62 25.29
CA ARG A 336 -16.15 -7.85 24.27
C ARG A 336 -16.20 -9.31 23.85
N GLN A 337 -15.05 -9.92 23.54
CA GLN A 337 -14.96 -11.32 23.14
C GLN A 337 -15.54 -12.27 24.20
N SER A 338 -15.21 -12.06 25.47
CA SER A 338 -15.75 -12.86 26.59
C SER A 338 -17.27 -12.74 26.73
N LEU A 339 -17.84 -11.56 26.47
CA LEU A 339 -19.29 -11.38 26.43
C LEU A 339 -19.93 -12.15 25.25
N LEU A 340 -19.28 -12.14 24.08
CA LEU A 340 -19.76 -12.81 22.88
C LEU A 340 -19.66 -14.34 22.94
N GLU A 341 -18.59 -14.89 23.52
CA GLU A 341 -18.38 -16.35 23.68
C GLU A 341 -19.41 -17.01 24.60
N ARG A 342 -20.07 -16.22 25.45
CA ARG A 342 -21.11 -16.69 26.38
C ARG A 342 -22.51 -16.70 25.75
N LEU A 343 -22.67 -16.08 24.58
CA LEU A 343 -23.96 -16.08 23.89
C LEU A 343 -24.21 -17.43 23.24
N SER A 344 -25.42 -17.97 23.44
CA SER A 344 -25.87 -19.10 22.63
C SER A 344 -25.95 -18.68 21.15
N PRO A 345 -25.72 -19.60 20.19
CA PRO A 345 -25.84 -19.29 18.77
C PRO A 345 -27.20 -18.67 18.40
N GLU A 346 -28.27 -19.12 19.05
CA GLU A 346 -29.63 -18.61 18.86
C GLU A 346 -29.76 -17.16 19.35
N ARG A 347 -29.27 -16.86 20.56
CA ARG A 347 -29.34 -15.50 21.12
C ARG A 347 -28.47 -14.53 20.33
N ARG A 348 -27.29 -14.97 19.88
CA ARG A 348 -26.43 -14.17 18.99
C ARG A 348 -27.15 -13.84 17.69
N ARG A 349 -27.81 -14.82 17.04
CA ARG A 349 -28.59 -14.56 15.81
C ARG A 349 -29.73 -13.56 16.04
N ASP A 350 -30.47 -13.71 17.14
CA ASP A 350 -31.58 -12.82 17.50
C ASP A 350 -31.11 -11.36 17.73
N LEU A 351 -30.03 -11.17 18.49
CA LEU A 351 -29.47 -9.84 18.73
C LEU A 351 -28.93 -9.19 17.44
N ASN A 352 -28.27 -9.97 16.58
CA ASN A 352 -27.80 -9.49 15.27
C ASN A 352 -28.97 -9.12 14.35
N LEU A 353 -30.06 -9.88 14.35
CA LEU A 353 -31.26 -9.55 13.58
C LEU A 353 -31.88 -8.24 14.06
N GLN A 354 -31.98 -8.05 15.38
CA GLN A 354 -32.50 -6.81 15.96
C GLN A 354 -31.61 -5.60 15.66
N ALA A 355 -30.30 -5.76 15.73
CA ALA A 355 -29.34 -4.72 15.34
C ALA A 355 -29.47 -4.34 13.86
N ALA A 356 -29.62 -5.33 12.98
CA ALA A 356 -29.82 -5.12 11.55
C ALA A 356 -31.15 -4.37 11.27
N GLU A 357 -32.25 -4.76 11.92
CA GLU A 357 -33.56 -4.09 11.76
C GLU A 357 -33.55 -2.66 12.28
N TYR A 358 -32.82 -2.40 13.38
CA TYR A 358 -32.63 -1.06 13.90
C TYR A 358 -31.88 -0.18 12.89
N LEU A 359 -30.75 -0.67 12.37
CA LEU A 359 -29.95 0.08 11.39
C LEU A 359 -30.72 0.28 10.08
N GLU A 360 -31.48 -0.72 9.61
CA GLU A 360 -32.24 -0.62 8.37
C GLU A 360 -33.27 0.51 8.46
N LYS A 361 -33.85 0.71 9.64
CA LYS A 361 -34.84 1.77 9.90
C LYS A 361 -34.23 3.15 10.12
N ASN A 362 -33.11 3.24 10.85
CA ASN A 362 -32.59 4.52 11.35
C ASN A 362 -31.32 5.01 10.62
N HIS A 363 -30.52 4.08 10.09
CA HIS A 363 -29.23 4.33 9.45
C HIS A 363 -29.04 3.41 8.21
N PRO A 364 -29.93 3.47 7.21
CA PRO A 364 -29.86 2.60 6.03
C PRO A 364 -28.56 2.77 5.22
N ASP A 365 -27.86 3.88 5.43
CA ASP A 365 -26.62 4.24 4.76
C ASP A 365 -25.41 3.44 5.28
N GLU A 366 -25.51 2.82 6.47
CA GLU A 366 -24.44 2.00 7.08
C GLU A 366 -24.41 0.57 6.50
N VAL A 367 -24.23 0.50 5.17
CA VAL A 367 -24.36 -0.75 4.39
C VAL A 367 -23.41 -1.87 4.85
N PHE A 368 -22.22 -1.54 5.37
CA PHE A 368 -21.25 -2.52 5.87
C PHE A 368 -21.74 -3.22 7.15
N HIS A 369 -22.25 -2.45 8.12
CA HIS A 369 -22.79 -3.00 9.36
C HIS A 369 -24.09 -3.79 9.09
N LEU A 370 -24.95 -3.27 8.22
CA LEU A 370 -26.16 -3.96 7.78
C LEU A 370 -25.87 -5.33 7.15
N ALA A 371 -24.93 -5.37 6.21
CA ALA A 371 -24.51 -6.61 5.56
C ALA A 371 -23.96 -7.62 6.58
N HIS A 372 -23.12 -7.15 7.50
CA HIS A 372 -22.53 -7.98 8.55
C HIS A 372 -23.61 -8.57 9.48
N PHE A 373 -24.48 -7.73 10.04
CA PHE A 373 -25.48 -8.20 11.01
C PHE A 373 -26.52 -9.13 10.39
N PHE A 374 -27.00 -8.86 9.17
CA PHE A 374 -27.91 -9.81 8.50
C PHE A 374 -27.22 -11.14 8.18
N ALA A 375 -25.92 -11.13 7.84
CA ALA A 375 -25.16 -12.35 7.63
C ALA A 375 -24.98 -13.16 8.93
N GLU A 376 -24.58 -12.51 10.02
CA GLU A 376 -24.43 -13.13 11.36
C GLU A 376 -25.76 -13.61 11.95
N ALA A 377 -26.86 -12.93 11.63
CA ALA A 377 -28.22 -13.36 11.99
C ALA A 377 -28.69 -14.62 11.23
N GLY A 378 -27.97 -15.05 10.19
CA GLY A 378 -28.35 -16.19 9.36
C GLY A 378 -29.50 -15.91 8.41
N VAL A 379 -29.68 -14.65 7.99
CA VAL A 379 -30.71 -14.23 7.00
C VAL A 379 -30.05 -13.72 5.71
N PRO A 380 -29.35 -14.59 4.96
CA PRO A 380 -28.50 -14.18 3.84
C PRO A 380 -29.26 -13.40 2.75
N ARG A 381 -30.56 -13.70 2.54
CA ARG A 381 -31.42 -12.98 1.59
C ARG A 381 -31.53 -11.48 1.88
N ARG A 382 -31.68 -11.09 3.15
CA ARG A 382 -31.74 -9.67 3.55
C ARG A 382 -30.34 -9.04 3.54
N ALA A 383 -29.29 -9.84 3.76
CA ALA A 383 -27.91 -9.37 3.68
C ALA A 383 -27.49 -9.00 2.25
N ALA A 384 -28.07 -9.64 1.23
CA ALA A 384 -27.57 -9.57 -0.15
C ALA A 384 -27.50 -8.15 -0.73
N GLY A 385 -28.56 -7.36 -0.55
CA GLY A 385 -28.62 -5.98 -1.05
C GLY A 385 -27.58 -5.05 -0.40
N PRO A 386 -27.56 -4.91 0.94
CA PRO A 386 -26.54 -4.14 1.65
C PRO A 386 -25.11 -4.63 1.36
N ALA A 387 -24.90 -5.95 1.29
CA ALA A 387 -23.59 -6.53 1.00
C ALA A 387 -23.10 -6.17 -0.41
N LEU A 388 -23.98 -6.18 -1.41
CA LEU A 388 -23.61 -5.76 -2.77
C LEU A 388 -23.20 -4.27 -2.80
N LEU A 389 -23.94 -3.39 -2.11
CA LEU A 389 -23.57 -1.97 -1.99
C LEU A 389 -22.24 -1.77 -1.25
N ALA A 390 -22.05 -2.48 -0.14
CA ALA A 390 -20.80 -2.47 0.63
C ALA A 390 -19.63 -2.97 -0.22
N ALA A 391 -19.83 -4.02 -1.03
CA ALA A 391 -18.82 -4.53 -1.95
C ALA A 391 -18.42 -3.50 -3.01
N ARG A 392 -19.39 -2.76 -3.59
CA ARG A 392 -19.10 -1.65 -4.53
C ARG A 392 -18.28 -0.56 -3.87
N MET A 393 -18.64 -0.17 -2.63
CA MET A 393 -17.93 0.86 -1.88
C MET A 393 -16.50 0.44 -1.56
N ALA A 394 -16.31 -0.78 -1.03
CA ALA A 394 -15.00 -1.33 -0.72
C ALA A 394 -14.12 -1.44 -1.98
N ARG A 395 -14.69 -1.92 -3.09
CA ARG A 395 -13.98 -1.99 -4.38
C ARG A 395 -13.56 -0.58 -4.86
N GLY A 396 -14.45 0.41 -4.75
CA GLY A 396 -14.16 1.81 -5.09
C GLY A 396 -13.08 2.45 -4.21
N GLN A 397 -12.87 1.94 -3.00
CA GLN A 397 -11.81 2.36 -2.08
C GLN A 397 -10.53 1.52 -2.22
N HIS A 398 -10.47 0.61 -3.20
CA HIS A 398 -9.37 -0.35 -3.38
C HIS A 398 -9.13 -1.32 -2.20
N ALA A 399 -10.11 -1.46 -1.30
CA ALA A 399 -10.09 -2.45 -0.22
C ALA A 399 -10.53 -3.82 -0.75
N LEU A 400 -9.69 -4.46 -1.57
CA LEU A 400 -10.04 -5.66 -2.33
C LEU A 400 -10.46 -6.84 -1.43
N ALA A 401 -9.78 -7.02 -0.29
CA ALA A 401 -10.13 -8.08 0.66
C ALA A 401 -11.50 -7.87 1.29
N ASP A 402 -11.87 -6.63 1.56
CA ASP A 402 -13.17 -6.29 2.13
C ASP A 402 -14.26 -6.43 1.07
N ALA A 403 -13.98 -5.98 -0.15
CA ALA A 403 -14.87 -6.14 -1.30
C ALA A 403 -15.19 -7.61 -1.57
N GLU A 404 -14.19 -8.48 -1.55
CA GLU A 404 -14.38 -9.92 -1.70
C GLU A 404 -15.29 -10.50 -0.61
N ARG A 405 -15.02 -10.18 0.67
CA ARG A 405 -15.85 -10.65 1.78
C ARG A 405 -17.31 -10.23 1.61
N GLN A 406 -17.55 -8.98 1.19
CA GLN A 406 -18.89 -8.46 0.96
C GLN A 406 -19.58 -9.12 -0.26
N TYR A 407 -18.86 -9.31 -1.38
CA TYR A 407 -19.41 -10.05 -2.53
C TYR A 407 -19.78 -11.51 -2.16
N ARG A 408 -18.98 -12.20 -1.34
CA ARG A 408 -19.31 -13.55 -0.83
C ARG A 408 -20.50 -13.55 0.15
N ILE A 409 -20.75 -12.45 0.87
CA ILE A 409 -21.99 -12.31 1.65
C ILE A 409 -23.19 -12.12 0.70
N ALA A 410 -23.02 -11.29 -0.34
CA ALA A 410 -24.06 -11.05 -1.33
C ALA A 410 -24.45 -12.31 -2.09
N GLU A 411 -23.46 -13.10 -2.49
CA GLU A 411 -23.62 -14.35 -3.24
C GLU A 411 -24.47 -15.38 -2.50
N ARG A 412 -24.18 -15.63 -1.22
CA ARG A 412 -24.94 -16.57 -0.36
C ARG A 412 -26.43 -16.25 -0.23
N GLY A 413 -26.82 -14.99 -0.47
CA GLY A 413 -28.20 -14.54 -0.39
C GLY A 413 -28.90 -14.36 -1.74
N SER A 414 -28.23 -14.70 -2.84
CA SER A 414 -28.63 -14.29 -4.19
C SER A 414 -29.49 -15.31 -4.96
N ASP A 415 -29.82 -16.46 -4.39
CA ASP A 415 -30.53 -17.56 -5.07
C ASP A 415 -31.87 -17.14 -5.71
N GLU A 416 -32.63 -16.28 -5.03
CA GLU A 416 -33.91 -15.74 -5.53
C GLU A 416 -33.79 -14.35 -6.18
N ALA A 417 -32.57 -13.81 -6.26
CA ALA A 417 -32.34 -12.52 -6.90
C ALA A 417 -32.55 -12.61 -8.42
N ASP A 418 -32.89 -11.47 -9.02
CA ASP A 418 -33.03 -11.38 -10.47
C ASP A 418 -31.69 -11.67 -11.18
N ALA A 419 -31.77 -12.01 -12.47
CA ALA A 419 -30.57 -12.35 -13.24
C ALA A 419 -29.57 -11.19 -13.27
N ALA A 420 -30.04 -9.94 -13.22
CA ALA A 420 -29.21 -8.75 -13.23
C ALA A 420 -28.36 -8.62 -11.96
N THR A 421 -28.95 -8.83 -10.78
CA THR A 421 -28.22 -8.79 -9.50
C THR A 421 -27.21 -9.93 -9.41
N ARG A 422 -27.60 -11.15 -9.82
CA ARG A 422 -26.68 -12.30 -9.85
C ARG A 422 -25.52 -12.09 -10.82
N TYR A 423 -25.79 -11.50 -11.99
CA TYR A 423 -24.76 -11.08 -12.94
C TYR A 423 -23.77 -10.11 -12.30
N GLU A 424 -24.28 -9.08 -11.61
CA GLU A 424 -23.43 -8.06 -10.98
C GLU A 424 -22.53 -8.63 -9.88
N ILE A 425 -23.07 -9.53 -9.05
CA ILE A 425 -22.30 -10.23 -8.02
C ILE A 425 -21.20 -11.09 -8.64
N ALA A 426 -21.54 -11.92 -9.64
CA ALA A 426 -20.57 -12.80 -10.30
C ALA A 426 -19.47 -12.00 -11.02
N LEU A 427 -19.83 -10.93 -11.74
CA LEU A 427 -18.87 -10.08 -12.43
C LEU A 427 -17.97 -9.33 -11.42
N GLY A 428 -18.56 -8.78 -10.36
CA GLY A 428 -17.83 -8.04 -9.32
C GLY A 428 -16.87 -8.90 -8.52
N LEU A 429 -17.29 -10.12 -8.14
CA LEU A 429 -16.45 -11.08 -7.42
C LEU A 429 -15.29 -11.58 -8.32
N GLY A 430 -15.58 -11.90 -9.58
CA GLY A 430 -14.55 -12.24 -10.55
C GLY A 430 -13.51 -11.13 -10.74
N ASP A 431 -13.96 -9.87 -10.80
CA ASP A 431 -13.09 -8.70 -10.94
C ASP A 431 -12.18 -8.51 -9.71
N VAL A 432 -12.73 -8.62 -8.49
CA VAL A 432 -11.95 -8.51 -7.26
C VAL A 432 -10.92 -9.64 -7.14
N LEU A 433 -11.32 -10.88 -7.41
CA LEU A 433 -10.40 -12.03 -7.38
C LEU A 433 -9.30 -11.90 -8.42
N MET A 434 -9.62 -11.43 -9.63
CA MET A 434 -8.63 -11.14 -10.67
C MET A 434 -7.63 -10.06 -10.21
N LEU A 435 -8.08 -9.00 -9.54
CA LEU A 435 -7.20 -7.96 -9.00
C LEU A 435 -6.32 -8.47 -7.85
N ARG A 436 -6.79 -9.46 -7.09
CA ARG A 436 -6.02 -10.12 -6.02
C ARG A 436 -5.04 -11.20 -6.52
N GLY A 437 -5.04 -11.52 -7.80
CA GLY A 437 -4.18 -12.58 -8.37
C GLY A 437 -4.80 -13.99 -8.35
N GLU A 438 -6.02 -14.15 -7.83
CA GLU A 438 -6.74 -15.43 -7.75
C GLU A 438 -7.40 -15.80 -9.08
N TYR A 439 -6.56 -15.95 -10.12
CA TYR A 439 -7.04 -16.04 -11.49
C TYR A 439 -7.91 -17.26 -11.76
N ALA A 440 -7.62 -18.41 -11.13
CA ALA A 440 -8.38 -19.66 -11.32
C ALA A 440 -9.83 -19.50 -10.85
N GLU A 441 -10.03 -18.88 -9.69
CA GLU A 441 -11.35 -18.62 -9.16
C GLU A 441 -12.07 -17.52 -9.94
N ALA A 442 -11.38 -16.44 -10.31
CA ALA A 442 -11.92 -15.37 -11.14
C ALA A 442 -12.52 -15.89 -12.46
N GLU A 443 -11.87 -16.87 -13.09
CA GLU A 443 -12.38 -17.47 -14.32
C GLU A 443 -13.73 -18.16 -14.14
N ARG A 444 -13.94 -18.87 -13.02
CA ARG A 444 -15.21 -19.54 -12.72
C ARG A 444 -16.33 -18.51 -12.60
N TRP A 445 -16.07 -17.41 -11.89
CA TRP A 445 -17.02 -16.32 -11.72
C TRP A 445 -17.32 -15.58 -13.02
N PHE A 446 -16.33 -15.33 -13.88
CA PHE A 446 -16.59 -14.74 -15.20
C PHE A 446 -17.37 -15.67 -16.14
N ARG A 447 -17.19 -16.99 -16.06
CA ARG A 447 -18.04 -17.94 -16.79
C ARG A 447 -19.49 -17.87 -16.30
N GLN A 448 -19.70 -17.85 -14.99
CA GLN A 448 -21.03 -17.70 -14.41
C GLN A 448 -21.67 -16.35 -14.79
N ALA A 449 -20.92 -15.25 -14.75
CA ALA A 449 -21.40 -13.95 -15.20
C ALA A 449 -21.81 -13.98 -16.69
N ARG A 450 -21.04 -14.68 -17.54
CA ARG A 450 -21.39 -14.86 -18.96
C ARG A 450 -22.67 -15.64 -19.15
N ASP A 451 -22.90 -16.68 -18.37
CA ASP A 451 -24.13 -17.50 -18.45
C ASP A 451 -25.36 -16.72 -17.95
N LEU A 452 -25.16 -15.73 -17.06
CA LEU A 452 -26.17 -14.82 -16.54
C LEU A 452 -26.38 -13.55 -17.41
N ALA A 453 -25.53 -13.31 -18.40
CA ALA A 453 -25.62 -12.14 -19.25
C ALA A 453 -26.94 -12.13 -20.04
N PHE A 454 -27.68 -11.02 -19.96
CA PHE A 454 -29.06 -10.92 -20.47
C PHE A 454 -29.21 -10.01 -21.68
N ASP A 455 -28.16 -9.26 -22.04
CA ASP A 455 -28.15 -8.40 -23.23
C ASP A 455 -26.78 -8.34 -23.90
N THR A 456 -26.71 -7.62 -25.03
CA THR A 456 -25.45 -7.45 -25.77
C THR A 456 -24.40 -6.63 -25.01
N MET A 457 -24.81 -5.78 -24.07
CA MET A 457 -23.91 -4.95 -23.26
C MET A 457 -23.19 -5.80 -22.21
N THR A 458 -23.95 -6.53 -21.41
CA THR A 458 -23.46 -7.46 -20.38
C THR A 458 -22.63 -8.59 -20.98
N SER A 459 -23.03 -9.12 -22.14
CA SER A 459 -22.22 -10.11 -22.88
C SER A 459 -20.87 -9.52 -23.32
N ALA A 460 -20.85 -8.28 -23.80
CA ALA A 460 -19.61 -7.61 -24.22
C ALA A 460 -18.71 -7.28 -23.02
N GLU A 461 -19.28 -6.93 -21.88
CA GLU A 461 -18.54 -6.68 -20.63
C GLU A 461 -17.91 -7.97 -20.07
N CYS A 462 -18.63 -9.09 -20.09
CA CYS A 462 -18.05 -10.40 -19.75
C CYS A 462 -16.89 -10.75 -20.68
N ALA A 463 -17.06 -10.57 -21.99
CA ALA A 463 -15.98 -10.81 -22.96
C ALA A 463 -14.76 -9.89 -22.69
N ALA A 464 -15.00 -8.64 -22.26
CA ALA A 464 -13.94 -7.73 -21.85
C ALA A 464 -13.17 -8.26 -20.63
N LYS A 465 -13.88 -8.73 -19.60
CA LYS A 465 -13.28 -9.27 -18.37
C LYS A 465 -12.55 -10.59 -18.57
N VAL A 466 -13.09 -11.50 -19.38
CA VAL A 466 -12.38 -12.72 -19.79
C VAL A 466 -11.10 -12.38 -20.56
N GLY A 467 -11.17 -11.39 -21.45
CA GLY A 467 -9.99 -10.91 -22.17
C GLY A 467 -8.92 -10.29 -21.25
N GLU A 468 -9.34 -9.51 -20.26
CA GLU A 468 -8.45 -8.92 -19.24
C GLU A 468 -7.79 -10.00 -18.36
N LEU A 469 -8.55 -11.03 -17.97
CA LEU A 469 -8.02 -12.17 -17.23
C LEU A 469 -6.99 -12.96 -18.04
N ALA A 470 -7.30 -13.26 -19.31
CA ALA A 470 -6.38 -13.94 -20.22
C ALA A 470 -5.08 -13.14 -20.42
N PHE A 471 -5.20 -11.82 -20.57
CA PHE A 471 -4.05 -10.92 -20.64
C PHE A 471 -3.16 -11.03 -19.40
N LYS A 472 -3.75 -10.96 -18.19
CA LYS A 472 -3.02 -11.08 -16.92
C LYS A 472 -2.35 -12.45 -16.73
N ARG A 473 -2.93 -13.53 -17.26
CA ARG A 473 -2.32 -14.87 -17.27
C ARG A 473 -1.23 -15.05 -18.34
N GLY A 474 -0.99 -14.06 -19.19
CA GLY A 474 -0.04 -14.15 -20.29
C GLY A 474 -0.57 -14.85 -21.54
N ASP A 475 -1.86 -15.21 -21.62
CA ASP A 475 -2.50 -15.76 -22.83
C ASP A 475 -3.00 -14.62 -23.74
N MET A 476 -2.06 -14.01 -24.46
CA MET A 476 -2.34 -12.89 -25.36
C MET A 476 -3.29 -13.27 -26.50
N LYS A 477 -3.30 -14.53 -26.93
CA LYS A 477 -4.17 -15.01 -28.01
C LYS A 477 -5.62 -15.04 -27.57
N GLN A 478 -5.91 -15.68 -26.43
CA GLN A 478 -7.25 -15.70 -25.87
C GLN A 478 -7.72 -14.28 -25.52
N ALA A 479 -6.82 -13.45 -24.97
CA ALA A 479 -7.11 -12.05 -24.70
C ALA A 479 -7.61 -11.31 -25.95
N CYS A 480 -6.89 -11.44 -27.08
CA CYS A 480 -7.31 -10.86 -28.35
C CYS A 480 -8.68 -11.37 -28.81
N GLU A 481 -8.90 -12.69 -28.77
CA GLU A 481 -10.14 -13.31 -29.24
C GLU A 481 -11.38 -12.83 -28.45
N SER A 482 -11.29 -12.78 -27.11
CA SER A 482 -12.37 -12.31 -26.24
C SER A 482 -12.64 -10.81 -26.39
N LEU A 483 -11.59 -9.98 -26.48
CA LEU A 483 -11.74 -8.53 -26.69
C LEU A 483 -12.33 -8.20 -28.08
N GLU A 484 -11.94 -8.94 -29.12
CA GLU A 484 -12.55 -8.85 -30.46
C GLU A 484 -14.04 -9.24 -30.44
N GLU A 485 -14.40 -10.25 -29.66
CA GLU A 485 -15.79 -10.67 -29.47
C GLU A 485 -16.61 -9.57 -28.79
N GLY A 486 -16.10 -8.98 -27.70
CA GLY A 486 -16.74 -7.85 -27.04
C GLY A 486 -17.02 -6.69 -28.01
N LEU A 487 -16.05 -6.31 -28.83
CA LEU A 487 -16.25 -5.26 -29.85
C LEU A 487 -17.33 -5.65 -30.87
N ARG A 488 -17.35 -6.91 -31.31
CA ARG A 488 -18.34 -7.42 -32.27
C ARG A 488 -19.76 -7.39 -31.70
N LEU A 489 -19.93 -7.78 -30.44
CA LEU A 489 -21.21 -7.72 -29.72
C LEU A 489 -21.71 -6.27 -29.61
N LEU A 490 -20.81 -5.30 -29.45
CA LEU A 490 -21.15 -3.88 -29.49
C LEU A 490 -21.43 -3.33 -30.90
N GLY A 491 -21.33 -4.14 -31.95
CA GLY A 491 -21.53 -3.75 -33.34
C GLY A 491 -20.33 -3.05 -33.96
N ARG A 492 -19.13 -3.21 -33.39
CA ARG A 492 -17.87 -2.67 -33.90
C ARG A 492 -17.10 -3.77 -34.63
N GLY A 493 -17.04 -3.68 -35.96
CA GLY A 493 -16.29 -4.67 -36.73
C GLY A 493 -14.79 -4.59 -36.45
N VAL A 494 -14.13 -5.74 -36.33
CA VAL A 494 -12.67 -5.88 -36.29
C VAL A 494 -12.21 -6.54 -37.58
N SER A 495 -11.12 -6.08 -38.19
CA SER A 495 -10.60 -6.70 -39.41
C SER A 495 -9.54 -7.74 -39.06
N ARG A 496 -9.70 -8.95 -39.60
CA ARG A 496 -8.72 -10.04 -39.48
C ARG A 496 -7.77 -10.14 -40.67
N THR A 497 -7.96 -9.30 -41.70
CA THR A 497 -7.13 -9.32 -42.92
C THR A 497 -6.29 -8.05 -43.02
N HIS A 498 -5.06 -8.17 -43.51
CA HIS A 498 -4.17 -7.02 -43.67
C HIS A 498 -4.75 -5.92 -44.57
N TRP A 499 -5.51 -6.29 -45.62
CA TRP A 499 -6.19 -5.33 -46.49
C TRP A 499 -7.31 -4.57 -45.78
N GLY A 500 -8.14 -5.27 -45.01
CA GLY A 500 -9.21 -4.62 -44.25
C GLY A 500 -8.66 -3.75 -43.12
N LEU A 501 -7.54 -4.16 -42.50
CA LEU A 501 -6.80 -3.33 -41.55
C LEU A 501 -6.28 -2.06 -42.20
N ALA A 502 -5.63 -2.16 -43.36
CA ALA A 502 -5.07 -0.99 -44.06
C ALA A 502 -6.14 0.07 -44.36
N TRP A 503 -7.32 -0.34 -44.83
CA TRP A 503 -8.45 0.56 -45.08
C TRP A 503 -8.96 1.23 -43.79
N ARG A 504 -9.11 0.46 -42.71
CA ARG A 504 -9.59 0.96 -41.42
C ARG A 504 -8.58 1.89 -40.74
N LEU A 505 -7.29 1.57 -40.83
CA LEU A 505 -6.21 2.40 -40.34
C LEU A 505 -6.16 3.72 -41.11
N ALA A 506 -6.25 3.69 -42.45
CA ALA A 506 -6.33 4.90 -43.26
C ALA A 506 -7.52 5.78 -42.86
N GLY A 507 -8.71 5.19 -42.66
CA GLY A 507 -9.89 5.91 -42.18
C GLY A 507 -9.77 6.45 -40.74
N ALA A 508 -9.03 5.77 -39.87
CA ALA A 508 -8.75 6.24 -38.51
C ALA A 508 -7.75 7.41 -38.51
N ILE A 509 -6.71 7.35 -39.35
CA ILE A 509 -5.74 8.44 -39.55
C ILE A 509 -6.45 9.67 -40.14
N ALA A 510 -7.31 9.50 -41.14
CA ALA A 510 -8.07 10.59 -41.74
C ALA A 510 -8.94 11.32 -40.71
N ARG A 511 -9.67 10.58 -39.87
CA ARG A 511 -10.47 11.15 -38.76
C ARG A 511 -9.59 11.87 -37.74
N GLN A 512 -8.48 11.28 -37.32
CA GLN A 512 -7.59 11.92 -36.36
C GLN A 512 -6.98 13.21 -36.94
N THR A 513 -6.71 13.23 -38.24
CA THR A 513 -6.23 14.42 -38.95
C THR A 513 -7.28 15.53 -38.90
N LEU A 514 -8.55 15.22 -39.13
CA LEU A 514 -9.65 16.17 -39.01
C LEU A 514 -9.83 16.70 -37.58
N HIS A 515 -9.77 15.84 -36.56
CA HIS A 515 -9.82 16.25 -35.16
C HIS A 515 -8.69 17.21 -34.81
N SER A 516 -7.50 16.96 -35.37
CA SER A 516 -6.31 17.80 -35.14
C SER A 516 -6.37 19.15 -35.85
N LEU A 517 -6.87 19.19 -37.08
CA LEU A 517 -6.94 20.42 -37.89
C LEU A 517 -8.14 21.29 -37.53
N PHE A 518 -9.25 20.68 -37.10
CA PHE A 518 -10.52 21.37 -36.83
C PHE A 518 -11.09 21.01 -35.44
N PRO A 519 -10.33 21.21 -34.35
CA PRO A 519 -10.71 20.70 -33.04
C PRO A 519 -12.04 21.25 -32.53
N LYS A 520 -12.32 22.53 -32.83
CA LYS A 520 -13.57 23.19 -32.48
C LYS A 520 -14.80 22.52 -33.09
N TRP A 521 -14.69 21.78 -34.19
CA TRP A 521 -15.85 21.20 -34.87
C TRP A 521 -16.15 19.78 -34.40
N PHE A 522 -15.16 19.06 -33.88
CA PHE A 522 -15.28 17.64 -33.57
C PHE A 522 -15.16 17.33 -32.07
N LEU A 523 -14.26 17.98 -31.34
CA LEU A 523 -13.96 17.59 -29.96
C LEU A 523 -15.03 18.07 -28.97
N GLY A 524 -15.39 17.19 -28.03
CA GLY A 524 -16.28 17.52 -26.91
C GLY A 524 -17.70 17.91 -27.30
N ARG A 525 -18.18 17.45 -28.47
CA ARG A 525 -19.48 17.85 -29.03
C ARG A 525 -20.65 16.95 -28.65
N ARG A 526 -20.41 15.75 -28.13
CA ARG A 526 -21.45 14.79 -27.71
C ARG A 526 -21.71 14.85 -26.21
N SER A 527 -22.97 14.65 -25.81
CA SER A 527 -23.39 14.53 -24.40
C SER A 527 -22.94 13.20 -23.79
N LEU A 528 -22.75 13.17 -22.47
CA LEU A 528 -22.46 11.95 -21.70
C LEU A 528 -23.71 11.08 -21.49
N GLU A 529 -24.92 11.59 -21.74
CA GLU A 529 -26.15 10.83 -21.59
C GLU A 529 -26.18 9.60 -22.52
N ASN A 530 -26.52 8.42 -21.97
CA ASN A 530 -26.60 7.14 -22.68
C ASN A 530 -25.30 6.73 -23.42
N SER A 531 -24.15 7.10 -22.86
CA SER A 531 -22.82 6.86 -23.48
C SER A 531 -22.13 5.56 -23.06
N GLU A 532 -22.73 4.77 -22.15
CA GLU A 532 -22.14 3.56 -21.56
C GLU A 532 -21.65 2.56 -22.61
N ARG A 533 -22.45 2.33 -23.66
CA ARG A 533 -22.10 1.46 -24.79
C ARG A 533 -20.86 1.93 -25.54
N VAL A 534 -20.68 3.25 -25.68
CA VAL A 534 -19.53 3.83 -26.37
C VAL A 534 -18.29 3.77 -25.48
N PHE A 535 -18.42 4.04 -24.18
CA PHE A 535 -17.31 3.95 -23.23
C PHE A 535 -16.82 2.52 -23.04
N LEU A 536 -17.71 1.52 -22.99
CA LEU A 536 -17.29 0.12 -23.02
C LEU A 536 -16.51 -0.22 -24.30
N ALA A 537 -16.95 0.29 -25.46
CA ALA A 537 -16.20 0.11 -26.71
C ALA A 537 -14.82 0.78 -26.69
N ILE A 538 -14.68 1.97 -26.08
CA ILE A 538 -13.37 2.64 -25.93
C ILE A 538 -12.45 1.82 -25.03
N ARG A 539 -12.94 1.36 -23.86
CA ARG A 539 -12.18 0.49 -22.95
C ARG A 539 -11.72 -0.79 -23.64
N LEU A 540 -12.60 -1.42 -24.43
CA LEU A 540 -12.26 -2.58 -25.25
C LEU A 540 -11.18 -2.28 -26.29
N TYR A 541 -11.24 -1.14 -27.00
CA TYR A 541 -10.18 -0.76 -27.95
C TYR A 541 -8.83 -0.53 -27.26
N CYS A 542 -8.82 0.11 -26.09
CA CYS A 542 -7.62 0.32 -25.28
C CYS A 542 -6.99 -1.02 -24.87
N ARG A 543 -7.77 -1.89 -24.21
CA ARG A 543 -7.31 -3.23 -23.81
C ARG A 543 -6.90 -4.11 -24.99
N LEU A 544 -7.62 -4.04 -26.11
CA LEU A 544 -7.23 -4.76 -27.33
C LEU A 544 -5.90 -4.23 -27.90
N GLY A 545 -5.64 -2.93 -27.76
CA GLY A 545 -4.35 -2.34 -28.11
C GLY A 545 -3.18 -2.95 -27.32
N TYR A 546 -3.37 -3.24 -26.03
CA TYR A 546 -2.38 -3.96 -25.21
C TYR A 546 -2.15 -5.37 -25.73
N ALA A 547 -3.20 -6.15 -25.90
CA ALA A 547 -3.07 -7.53 -26.37
C ALA A 547 -2.42 -7.60 -27.77
N TYR A 548 -2.83 -6.72 -28.69
CA TYR A 548 -2.24 -6.62 -30.02
C TYR A 548 -0.78 -6.18 -30.02
N TRP A 549 -0.33 -5.41 -29.02
CA TRP A 549 1.08 -5.04 -28.89
C TRP A 549 1.98 -6.28 -28.80
N PHE A 550 1.51 -7.33 -28.12
CA PHE A 550 2.25 -8.57 -27.90
C PHE A 550 1.97 -9.67 -28.94
N GLU A 551 0.81 -9.67 -29.62
CA GLU A 551 0.41 -10.75 -30.56
C GLU A 551 0.31 -10.34 -32.04
N ARG A 552 -0.38 -9.24 -32.39
CA ARG A 552 -0.76 -8.90 -33.78
C ARG A 552 0.19 -7.90 -34.44
N GLY A 553 1.05 -7.24 -33.67
CA GLY A 553 2.04 -6.29 -34.16
C GLY A 553 1.54 -4.85 -34.37
N SER A 554 2.47 -3.99 -34.77
CA SER A 554 2.38 -2.53 -34.68
C SER A 554 1.18 -1.90 -35.39
N ALA A 555 0.81 -2.41 -36.57
CA ALA A 555 -0.25 -1.81 -37.39
C ALA A 555 -1.64 -2.04 -36.78
N PHE A 556 -1.85 -3.22 -36.17
CA PHE A 556 -3.08 -3.54 -35.46
C PHE A 556 -3.21 -2.70 -34.20
N THR A 557 -2.14 -2.60 -33.41
CA THR A 557 -2.10 -1.74 -32.21
C THR A 557 -2.36 -0.27 -32.54
N LEU A 558 -1.72 0.27 -33.58
CA LEU A 558 -1.94 1.66 -33.98
C LEU A 558 -3.39 1.91 -34.40
N TRP A 559 -4.00 0.96 -35.12
CA TRP A 559 -5.39 1.08 -35.53
C TRP A 559 -6.36 1.08 -34.34
N THR A 560 -6.23 0.14 -33.40
CA THR A 560 -7.14 0.08 -32.23
C THR A 560 -7.01 1.32 -31.36
N GLN A 561 -5.79 1.80 -31.14
CA GLN A 561 -5.52 3.02 -30.38
C GLN A 561 -6.14 4.25 -31.05
N LEU A 562 -5.95 4.43 -32.36
CA LEU A 562 -6.62 5.50 -33.10
C LEU A 562 -8.15 5.33 -33.11
N ALA A 563 -8.67 4.11 -33.18
CA ALA A 563 -10.11 3.88 -33.18
C ALA A 563 -10.77 4.25 -31.84
N GLY A 564 -10.16 3.87 -30.71
CA GLY A 564 -10.59 4.26 -29.36
C GLY A 564 -10.49 5.76 -29.14
N MET A 565 -9.33 6.36 -29.46
CA MET A 565 -9.09 7.79 -29.31
C MET A 565 -10.08 8.64 -30.14
N ASN A 566 -10.27 8.31 -31.42
CA ASN A 566 -11.22 9.02 -32.28
C ASN A 566 -12.67 8.96 -31.75
N LEU A 567 -13.04 7.91 -31.02
CA LEU A 567 -14.36 7.80 -30.40
C LEU A 567 -14.42 8.64 -29.12
N ALA A 568 -13.38 8.57 -28.28
CA ALA A 568 -13.30 9.27 -27.02
C ALA A 568 -13.29 10.79 -27.19
N GLU A 569 -12.57 11.31 -28.19
CA GLU A 569 -12.43 12.75 -28.46
C GLU A 569 -13.76 13.46 -28.76
N LEU A 570 -14.79 12.73 -29.18
CA LEU A 570 -16.12 13.29 -29.46
C LEU A 570 -16.86 13.74 -28.19
N TYR A 571 -16.43 13.29 -27.02
CA TYR A 571 -17.02 13.58 -25.72
C TYR A 571 -16.15 14.56 -24.93
N PRO A 572 -16.70 15.26 -23.90
CA PRO A 572 -15.89 16.04 -22.97
C PRO A 572 -14.80 15.18 -22.30
N PRO A 573 -13.79 15.81 -21.65
CA PRO A 573 -12.75 15.08 -20.93
C PRO A 573 -13.33 14.02 -19.99
N THR A 574 -12.89 12.78 -20.15
CA THR A 574 -13.32 11.57 -19.44
C THR A 574 -12.11 10.71 -19.10
N SER A 575 -12.26 9.78 -18.16
CA SER A 575 -11.21 8.81 -17.82
C SER A 575 -10.83 7.93 -19.02
N GLU A 576 -11.80 7.56 -19.86
CA GLU A 576 -11.58 6.80 -21.10
C GLU A 576 -10.75 7.60 -22.12
N LEU A 577 -10.98 8.91 -22.24
CA LEU A 577 -10.15 9.76 -23.10
C LEU A 577 -8.72 9.86 -22.58
N ALA A 578 -8.57 10.03 -21.26
CA ALA A 578 -7.25 10.07 -20.65
C ALA A 578 -6.49 8.75 -20.88
N GLN A 579 -7.15 7.61 -20.69
CA GLN A 579 -6.60 6.29 -20.99
C GLN A 579 -6.14 6.17 -22.45
N ALA A 580 -7.03 6.50 -23.40
CA ALA A 580 -6.71 6.42 -24.82
C ALA A 580 -5.52 7.32 -25.21
N TYR A 581 -5.40 8.51 -24.61
CA TYR A 581 -4.28 9.41 -24.83
C TYR A 581 -2.96 8.88 -24.26
N SER A 582 -2.94 8.35 -23.03
CA SER A 582 -1.70 7.79 -22.46
C SER A 582 -1.19 6.60 -23.28
N GLU A 583 -2.09 5.71 -23.70
CA GLU A 583 -1.70 4.54 -24.50
C GLU A 583 -1.25 4.93 -25.91
N HIS A 584 -1.96 5.87 -26.54
CA HIS A 584 -1.58 6.36 -27.85
C HIS A 584 -0.23 7.08 -27.84
N ALA A 585 0.16 7.70 -26.71
CA ALA A 585 1.47 8.32 -26.55
C ALA A 585 2.62 7.31 -26.74
N VAL A 586 2.45 6.04 -26.37
CA VAL A 586 3.45 5.00 -26.65
C VAL A 586 3.30 4.44 -28.06
N ALA A 587 2.07 4.19 -28.52
CA ALA A 587 1.84 3.64 -29.86
C ALA A 587 2.40 4.53 -30.98
N ILE A 588 2.37 5.86 -30.81
CA ILE A 588 2.92 6.81 -31.79
C ILE A 588 4.46 6.82 -31.81
N SER A 589 5.14 6.29 -30.77
CA SER A 589 6.61 6.13 -30.77
C SER A 589 7.10 5.21 -31.88
N MET A 590 6.21 4.34 -32.39
CA MET A 590 6.48 3.49 -33.55
C MET A 590 6.57 4.27 -34.86
N ALA A 591 6.27 5.58 -34.87
CA ALA A 591 6.42 6.46 -36.03
C ALA A 591 7.55 7.50 -35.77
N PRO A 592 8.68 7.44 -36.48
CA PRO A 592 9.82 8.29 -36.22
C PRO A 592 9.47 9.74 -36.54
N ARG A 593 9.93 10.64 -35.67
CA ARG A 593 9.69 12.10 -35.66
C ARG A 593 8.39 12.58 -35.03
N TRP A 594 7.53 11.69 -34.51
CA TRP A 594 6.26 12.11 -33.90
C TRP A 594 6.28 12.08 -32.36
N PHE A 595 7.47 12.01 -31.75
CA PHE A 595 7.65 12.03 -30.29
C PHE A 595 7.04 13.26 -29.60
N SER A 596 7.13 14.45 -30.22
CA SER A 596 6.51 15.67 -29.69
C SER A 596 4.99 15.57 -29.60
N ARG A 597 4.39 14.88 -30.58
CA ARG A 597 2.95 14.62 -30.59
C ARG A 597 2.55 13.58 -29.56
N GLY A 598 3.38 12.55 -29.35
CA GLY A 598 3.20 11.62 -28.23
C GLY A 598 3.26 12.32 -26.87
N ALA A 599 4.21 13.25 -26.69
CA ALA A 599 4.35 14.00 -25.44
C ALA A 599 3.11 14.86 -25.16
N TYR A 600 2.53 15.48 -26.20
CA TYR A 600 1.27 16.20 -26.09
C TYR A 600 0.13 15.30 -25.56
N TYR A 601 -0.01 14.08 -26.08
CA TYR A 601 -1.06 13.17 -25.61
C TYR A 601 -0.80 12.68 -24.17
N ALA A 602 0.46 12.38 -23.82
CA ALA A 602 0.82 11.99 -22.46
C ALA A 602 0.54 13.11 -21.44
N GLU A 603 0.93 14.34 -21.76
CA GLU A 603 0.68 15.52 -20.93
C GLU A 603 -0.81 15.82 -20.80
N THR A 604 -1.56 15.75 -21.90
CA THR A 604 -3.01 15.96 -21.88
C THR A 604 -3.72 14.87 -21.07
N SER A 605 -3.29 13.61 -21.18
CA SER A 605 -3.79 12.51 -20.35
C SER A 605 -3.57 12.80 -18.86
N LEU A 606 -2.34 13.17 -18.48
CA LEU A 606 -2.01 13.50 -17.09
C LEU A 606 -2.86 14.64 -16.55
N ALA A 607 -3.02 15.73 -17.30
CA ALA A 607 -3.83 16.89 -16.90
C ALA A 607 -5.31 16.54 -16.71
N ILE A 608 -5.87 15.65 -17.56
CA ILE A 608 -7.25 15.16 -17.38
C ILE A 608 -7.35 14.39 -16.06
N ARG A 609 -6.42 13.48 -15.77
CA ARG A 609 -6.46 12.64 -14.56
C ARG A 609 -6.22 13.42 -13.27
N GLU A 610 -5.39 14.46 -13.31
CA GLU A 610 -5.21 15.41 -12.21
C GLU A 610 -6.52 16.12 -11.87
N ARG A 611 -7.26 16.57 -12.89
CA ARG A 611 -8.58 17.20 -12.69
C ARG A 611 -9.60 16.25 -12.04
N PHE A 612 -9.51 14.95 -12.33
CA PHE A 612 -10.38 13.93 -11.73
C PHE A 612 -9.86 13.36 -10.40
N SER A 613 -8.71 13.82 -9.89
CA SER A 613 -8.06 13.26 -8.70
C SER A 613 -7.79 11.74 -8.79
N ASP A 614 -7.61 11.21 -10.00
CA ASP A 614 -7.34 9.79 -10.27
C ASP A 614 -5.85 9.47 -10.07
N ARG A 615 -5.49 8.99 -8.87
CA ARG A 615 -4.08 8.70 -8.52
C ARG A 615 -3.49 7.56 -9.32
N TRP A 616 -4.18 6.43 -9.42
CA TRP A 616 -3.71 5.26 -10.17
C TRP A 616 -3.44 5.64 -11.61
N GLY A 617 -4.40 6.33 -12.21
CA GLY A 617 -4.30 6.76 -13.58
C GLY A 617 -3.18 7.76 -13.83
N ARG A 618 -2.91 8.71 -12.91
CA ARG A 618 -1.74 9.59 -12.99
C ARG A 618 -0.45 8.75 -13.06
N GLY A 619 -0.35 7.72 -12.21
CA GLY A 619 0.75 6.76 -12.22
C GLY A 619 0.92 6.11 -13.60
N GLN A 620 -0.17 5.62 -14.18
CA GLN A 620 -0.15 5.02 -15.51
C GLN A 620 0.25 6.03 -16.60
N SER A 621 -0.36 7.22 -16.67
CA SER A 621 -0.02 8.23 -17.66
C SER A 621 1.46 8.61 -17.63
N LEU A 622 2.07 8.65 -16.44
CA LEU A 622 3.51 8.88 -16.26
C LEU A 622 4.36 7.69 -16.73
N SER A 623 3.95 6.44 -16.47
CA SER A 623 4.63 5.23 -16.95
C SER A 623 4.70 5.22 -18.49
N PHE A 624 3.56 5.45 -19.16
CA PHE A 624 3.49 5.52 -20.62
C PHE A 624 4.28 6.71 -21.18
N TRP A 625 4.31 7.84 -20.49
CA TRP A 625 5.17 8.96 -20.87
C TRP A 625 6.65 8.57 -20.77
N GLY A 626 7.04 7.88 -19.70
CA GLY A 626 8.38 7.32 -19.54
C GLY A 626 8.77 6.42 -20.70
N ALA A 627 7.91 5.47 -21.09
CA ALA A 627 8.15 4.58 -22.22
C ALA A 627 8.36 5.34 -23.56
N LEU A 628 7.58 6.39 -23.79
CA LEU A 628 7.76 7.28 -24.94
C LEU A 628 9.11 8.02 -24.90
N LEU A 629 9.48 8.57 -23.74
CA LEU A 629 10.74 9.31 -23.55
C LEU A 629 11.96 8.40 -23.75
N TYR A 630 11.91 7.17 -23.24
CA TYR A 630 12.91 6.15 -23.51
C TYR A 630 13.02 5.88 -25.01
N SER A 631 11.90 5.71 -25.71
CA SER A 631 11.87 5.50 -27.17
C SER A 631 12.43 6.69 -27.96
N ALA A 632 12.37 7.90 -27.39
CA ALA A 632 12.93 9.13 -27.95
C ALA A 632 14.42 9.34 -27.62
N ALA A 633 15.06 8.42 -26.89
CA ALA A 633 16.41 8.56 -26.32
C ALA A 633 16.57 9.76 -25.35
N ARG A 634 15.51 10.10 -24.59
CA ARG A 634 15.53 11.10 -23.51
C ARG A 634 15.55 10.39 -22.15
N PHE A 635 16.72 9.90 -21.75
CA PHE A 635 16.85 8.96 -20.63
C PHE A 635 16.62 9.61 -19.25
N GLU A 636 17.13 10.82 -19.00
CA GLU A 636 16.96 11.50 -17.72
C GLU A 636 15.49 11.86 -17.46
N ASP A 637 14.83 12.48 -18.45
CA ASP A 637 13.40 12.80 -18.35
C ASP A 637 12.53 11.55 -18.15
N CYS A 638 12.92 10.42 -18.77
CA CYS A 638 12.24 9.14 -18.60
C CYS A 638 12.32 8.67 -17.14
N ILE A 639 13.52 8.71 -16.54
CA ILE A 639 13.72 8.33 -15.14
C ILE A 639 12.85 9.19 -14.21
N ASP A 640 12.80 10.50 -14.43
CA ASP A 640 12.00 11.40 -13.59
C ASP A 640 10.51 11.04 -13.63
N LYS A 641 9.95 10.82 -14.83
CA LYS A 641 8.54 10.45 -14.99
C LYS A 641 8.24 9.07 -14.43
N CYS A 642 9.12 8.09 -14.66
CA CYS A 642 8.93 6.74 -14.14
C CYS A 642 9.07 6.67 -12.61
N ARG A 643 9.98 7.44 -11.99
CA ARG A 643 10.08 7.49 -10.51
C ARG A 643 8.81 8.02 -9.85
N GLU A 644 8.22 9.06 -10.43
CA GLU A 644 6.93 9.56 -9.95
C GLU A 644 5.80 8.54 -10.18
N SER A 645 5.81 7.84 -11.32
CA SER A 645 4.89 6.74 -11.61
C SER A 645 4.99 5.62 -10.56
N VAL A 646 6.20 5.13 -10.26
CA VAL A 646 6.44 4.09 -9.24
C VAL A 646 5.89 4.53 -7.88
N ARG A 647 6.18 5.75 -7.42
CA ARG A 647 5.66 6.27 -6.14
C ARG A 647 4.13 6.31 -6.07
N LEU A 648 3.45 6.59 -7.19
CA LEU A 648 2.00 6.63 -7.25
C LEU A 648 1.40 5.22 -7.30
N LEU A 649 1.99 4.33 -8.09
CA LEU A 649 1.51 2.97 -8.31
C LEU A 649 1.77 2.04 -7.10
N GLU A 650 2.87 2.24 -6.38
CA GLU A 650 3.18 1.53 -5.14
C GLU A 650 2.09 1.74 -4.09
N ARG A 651 1.52 2.96 -4.01
CA ARG A 651 0.42 3.28 -3.10
C ARG A 651 -0.93 2.71 -3.53
N THR A 652 -1.09 2.36 -4.80
CA THR A 652 -2.34 1.82 -5.36
C THR A 652 -2.30 0.30 -5.57
N GLY A 653 -1.13 -0.33 -5.43
CA GLY A 653 -0.95 -1.78 -5.49
C GLY A 653 -0.93 -2.38 -6.90
N ASP A 654 -0.77 -1.58 -7.96
CA ASP A 654 -0.64 -2.09 -9.32
C ASP A 654 0.83 -2.38 -9.67
N TYR A 655 1.29 -3.54 -9.22
CA TYR A 655 2.68 -3.98 -9.40
C TYR A 655 3.07 -4.22 -10.86
N TRP A 656 2.11 -4.56 -11.74
CA TRP A 656 2.41 -4.78 -13.16
C TRP A 656 2.84 -3.47 -13.83
N GLU A 657 2.03 -2.41 -13.71
CA GLU A 657 2.37 -1.08 -14.26
C GLU A 657 3.65 -0.53 -13.61
N MET A 658 3.85 -0.79 -12.31
CA MET A 658 5.04 -0.40 -11.59
C MET A 658 6.30 -1.07 -12.15
N ASN A 659 6.26 -2.39 -12.41
CA ASN A 659 7.38 -3.14 -12.96
C ASN A 659 7.73 -2.67 -14.38
N ILE A 660 6.75 -2.29 -15.19
CA ILE A 660 7.00 -1.64 -16.48
C ILE A 660 7.71 -0.30 -16.31
N ALA A 661 7.29 0.55 -15.36
CA ALA A 661 7.98 1.82 -15.08
C ALA A 661 9.43 1.60 -14.61
N ARG A 662 9.66 0.64 -13.70
CA ARG A 662 11.00 0.23 -13.24
C ARG A 662 11.87 -0.28 -14.38
N TYR A 663 11.32 -1.07 -15.30
CA TYR A 663 12.06 -1.56 -16.47
C TYR A 663 12.62 -0.39 -17.30
N HIS A 664 11.84 0.68 -17.49
CA HIS A 664 12.29 1.87 -18.20
C HIS A 664 13.39 2.63 -17.45
N ILE A 665 13.29 2.72 -16.12
CA ILE A 665 14.34 3.29 -15.27
C ILE A 665 15.63 2.49 -15.45
N ALA A 666 15.56 1.16 -15.36
CA ALA A 666 16.70 0.26 -15.57
C ALA A 666 17.32 0.43 -16.96
N ALA A 667 16.48 0.45 -18.01
CA ALA A 667 16.92 0.62 -19.40
C ALA A 667 17.63 1.98 -19.61
N CYS A 668 17.15 3.04 -18.96
CA CYS A 668 17.78 4.36 -19.00
C CYS A 668 19.11 4.37 -18.27
N HIS A 669 19.18 3.82 -17.05
CA HIS A 669 20.44 3.70 -16.29
C HIS A 669 21.50 2.91 -17.06
N TYR A 670 21.11 1.80 -17.69
CA TYR A 670 21.99 1.04 -18.58
C TYR A 670 22.57 1.89 -19.71
N ARG A 671 21.74 2.75 -20.36
CA ARG A 671 22.21 3.66 -21.42
C ARG A 671 23.09 4.79 -20.90
N LEU A 672 22.76 5.34 -19.73
CA LEU A 672 23.53 6.39 -19.06
C LEU A 672 24.84 5.88 -18.45
N GLY A 673 25.06 4.56 -18.40
CA GLY A 673 26.26 3.94 -17.84
C GLY A 673 26.27 3.88 -16.31
N HIS A 674 25.10 3.93 -15.67
CA HIS A 674 24.91 3.73 -14.22
C HIS A 674 24.48 2.28 -14.03
N LEU A 675 25.44 1.35 -14.15
CA LEU A 675 25.10 -0.07 -14.32
C LEU A 675 24.62 -0.70 -13.02
N ALA A 676 25.11 -0.25 -11.87
CA ALA A 676 24.67 -0.74 -10.55
C ALA A 676 23.19 -0.39 -10.30
N GLU A 677 22.77 0.83 -10.62
CA GLU A 677 21.38 1.29 -10.58
C GLU A 677 20.49 0.44 -11.49
N ALA A 678 20.95 0.15 -12.71
CA ALA A 678 20.21 -0.68 -13.65
C ALA A 678 19.98 -2.09 -13.09
N VAL A 679 21.00 -2.67 -12.44
CA VAL A 679 20.93 -4.00 -11.80
C VAL A 679 19.95 -3.99 -10.62
N ARG A 680 19.99 -2.98 -9.75
CA ARG A 680 19.06 -2.86 -8.62
C ARG A 680 17.60 -2.84 -9.07
N GLU A 681 17.28 -2.08 -10.11
CA GLU A 681 15.90 -1.99 -10.62
C GLU A 681 15.43 -3.31 -11.26
N VAL A 682 16.28 -4.02 -12.02
CA VAL A 682 15.88 -5.32 -12.60
C VAL A 682 15.77 -6.42 -11.56
N GLN A 683 16.56 -6.39 -10.49
CA GLN A 683 16.41 -7.29 -9.34
C GLN A 683 15.06 -7.08 -8.67
N ALA A 684 14.67 -5.83 -8.39
CA ALA A 684 13.35 -5.52 -7.84
C ALA A 684 12.19 -5.99 -8.74
N ILE A 685 12.32 -5.85 -10.07
CA ILE A 685 11.33 -6.38 -11.02
C ILE A 685 11.29 -7.91 -10.97
N HIS A 686 12.45 -8.57 -10.88
CA HIS A 686 12.54 -10.02 -10.82
C HIS A 686 11.89 -10.56 -9.54
N GLU A 687 12.22 -9.99 -8.39
CA GLU A 687 11.66 -10.33 -7.07
C GLU A 687 10.14 -10.18 -7.07
N SER A 688 9.63 -9.02 -7.51
CA SER A 688 8.19 -8.77 -7.65
C SER A 688 7.53 -9.75 -8.61
N GLY A 689 8.19 -10.07 -9.73
CA GLY A 689 7.68 -11.03 -10.70
C GLY A 689 7.59 -12.46 -10.16
N VAL A 690 8.57 -12.88 -9.35
CA VAL A 690 8.56 -14.19 -8.68
C VAL A 690 7.45 -14.25 -7.63
N GLU A 691 7.33 -13.22 -6.79
CA GLU A 691 6.30 -13.14 -5.74
C GLU A 691 4.87 -13.19 -6.31
N LEU A 692 4.63 -12.48 -7.42
CA LEU A 692 3.31 -12.40 -8.05
C LEU A 692 3.04 -13.51 -9.07
N GLY A 693 4.02 -14.37 -9.36
CA GLY A 693 3.94 -15.35 -10.43
C GLY A 693 3.84 -14.71 -11.83
N ASP A 694 4.27 -13.47 -12.02
CA ASP A 694 4.27 -12.76 -13.30
C ASP A 694 5.46 -13.21 -14.17
N ALA A 695 5.18 -14.14 -15.09
CA ALA A 695 6.17 -14.68 -16.03
C ALA A 695 6.73 -13.63 -17.01
N GLN A 696 6.01 -12.52 -17.25
CA GLN A 696 6.49 -11.44 -18.11
C GLN A 696 7.54 -10.61 -17.37
N ALA A 697 7.27 -10.22 -16.12
CA ALA A 697 8.19 -9.44 -15.29
C ALA A 697 9.54 -10.16 -15.10
N THR A 698 9.50 -11.47 -14.77
CA THR A 698 10.70 -12.30 -14.63
C THR A 698 11.49 -12.42 -15.95
N ALA A 699 10.81 -12.46 -17.10
CA ALA A 699 11.44 -12.54 -18.40
C ALA A 699 12.22 -11.28 -18.79
N ILE A 700 11.56 -10.12 -18.61
CA ILE A 700 12.12 -8.84 -19.05
C ILE A 700 13.27 -8.40 -18.15
N SER A 701 13.29 -8.81 -16.87
CA SER A 701 14.38 -8.48 -15.96
C SER A 701 15.71 -9.10 -16.42
N TYR A 702 15.70 -10.37 -16.87
CA TYR A 702 16.90 -11.07 -17.33
C TYR A 702 17.59 -10.42 -18.54
N ASP A 703 16.84 -9.71 -19.40
CA ASP A 703 17.42 -9.04 -20.57
C ASP A 703 18.49 -8.02 -20.18
N LEU A 704 18.09 -7.05 -19.36
CA LEU A 704 18.99 -5.97 -18.90
C LEU A 704 19.95 -6.46 -17.83
N TRP A 705 19.52 -7.41 -16.98
CA TRP A 705 20.39 -7.97 -15.95
C TRP A 705 21.61 -8.67 -16.55
N ALA A 706 21.41 -9.55 -17.54
CA ALA A 706 22.51 -10.24 -18.21
C ALA A 706 23.40 -9.29 -19.05
N LYS A 707 22.85 -8.17 -19.53
CA LYS A 707 23.62 -7.14 -20.26
C LYS A 707 24.47 -6.27 -19.32
N ALA A 708 23.96 -5.93 -18.14
CA ALA A 708 24.62 -5.05 -17.18
C ALA A 708 25.58 -5.80 -16.24
N ALA A 709 25.20 -6.99 -15.78
CA ALA A 709 25.94 -7.80 -14.82
C ALA A 709 25.95 -9.28 -15.25
N PRO A 710 26.66 -9.62 -16.35
CA PRO A 710 26.66 -10.99 -16.87
C PRO A 710 27.17 -12.01 -15.85
N SER A 711 28.05 -11.66 -14.92
CA SER A 711 28.53 -12.56 -13.86
C SER A 711 27.48 -12.88 -12.79
N ALA A 712 26.51 -12.00 -12.57
CA ALA A 712 25.50 -12.14 -11.51
C ALA A 712 24.30 -13.04 -11.90
N VAL A 713 24.19 -13.44 -13.17
CA VAL A 713 23.06 -14.22 -13.68
C VAL A 713 23.51 -15.60 -14.14
N SER A 714 22.80 -16.65 -13.74
CA SER A 714 23.04 -18.03 -14.21
C SER A 714 22.38 -18.28 -15.56
N LEU A 715 23.11 -18.91 -16.49
CA LEU A 715 22.56 -19.34 -17.78
C LEU A 715 21.46 -20.39 -17.60
N GLU A 716 21.64 -21.31 -16.66
CA GLU A 716 20.69 -22.38 -16.33
C GLU A 716 19.35 -21.80 -15.84
N ALA A 717 19.39 -20.77 -14.99
CA ALA A 717 18.19 -20.09 -14.51
C ALA A 717 17.40 -19.43 -15.65
N MET A 718 18.11 -18.81 -16.61
CA MET A 718 17.48 -18.20 -17.79
C MET A 718 16.89 -19.25 -18.76
N GLU A 719 17.54 -20.39 -18.91
CA GLU A 719 17.04 -21.50 -19.73
C GLU A 719 15.80 -22.15 -19.10
N SER A 720 15.80 -22.36 -17.78
CA SER A 720 14.62 -22.82 -17.04
C SER A 720 13.44 -21.84 -17.18
N GLU A 721 13.70 -20.53 -17.13
CA GLU A 721 12.65 -19.51 -17.30
C GLU A 721 12.06 -19.52 -18.73
N LEU A 722 12.87 -19.91 -19.73
CA LEU A 722 12.44 -20.01 -21.14
C LEU A 722 11.49 -21.19 -21.37
N GLU A 723 11.58 -22.25 -20.56
CA GLU A 723 10.70 -23.41 -20.62
C GLU A 723 9.33 -23.16 -19.98
N ARG A 724 9.21 -22.13 -19.14
CA ARG A 724 7.94 -21.75 -18.49
C ARG A 724 6.88 -21.38 -19.54
N PRO A 725 5.64 -21.92 -19.45
CA PRO A 725 4.57 -21.62 -20.41
C PRO A 725 4.32 -20.11 -20.51
N ARG A 726 4.51 -19.55 -21.70
CA ARG A 726 4.28 -18.12 -22.00
C ARG A 726 3.76 -17.92 -23.42
N HIS A 727 2.83 -16.98 -23.60
CA HIS A 727 2.34 -16.55 -24.91
C HIS A 727 2.60 -15.06 -25.16
N ASP A 728 3.75 -14.57 -24.69
CA ASP A 728 4.31 -13.24 -24.98
C ASP A 728 5.57 -13.36 -25.86
N ALA A 729 5.46 -12.93 -27.12
CA ALA A 729 6.58 -12.93 -28.06
C ALA A 729 7.68 -11.92 -27.69
N GLN A 730 7.33 -10.78 -27.10
CA GLN A 730 8.28 -9.75 -26.70
C GLN A 730 9.11 -10.22 -25.49
N GLY A 731 8.46 -10.67 -24.41
CA GLY A 731 9.13 -11.18 -23.22
C GLY A 731 10.03 -12.37 -23.54
N THR A 732 9.59 -13.28 -24.41
CA THR A 732 10.42 -14.40 -24.91
C THR A 732 11.63 -13.91 -25.70
N SER A 733 11.44 -12.90 -26.57
CA SER A 733 12.53 -12.28 -27.32
C SER A 733 13.55 -11.61 -26.40
N GLN A 734 13.10 -10.91 -25.34
CA GLN A 734 13.95 -10.24 -24.35
C GLN A 734 14.74 -11.25 -23.50
N LEU A 735 14.11 -12.33 -23.03
CA LEU A 735 14.83 -13.40 -22.33
C LEU A 735 15.94 -14.03 -23.19
N LEU A 736 15.65 -14.30 -24.47
CA LEU A 736 16.65 -14.78 -25.42
C LEU A 736 17.76 -13.75 -25.70
N GLN A 737 17.47 -12.45 -25.61
CA GLN A 737 18.51 -11.41 -25.65
C GLN A 737 19.44 -11.48 -24.44
N GLY A 738 18.89 -11.71 -23.25
CA GLY A 738 19.68 -11.93 -22.02
C GLY A 738 20.58 -13.15 -22.13
N ILE A 739 20.03 -14.30 -22.56
CA ILE A 739 20.79 -15.53 -22.85
C ILE A 739 21.92 -15.26 -23.85
N GLY A 740 21.59 -14.58 -24.96
CA GLY A 740 22.56 -14.22 -25.99
C GLY A 740 23.68 -13.29 -25.48
N ALA A 741 23.36 -12.35 -24.59
CA ALA A 741 24.32 -11.45 -23.95
C ALA A 741 25.25 -12.21 -22.98
N LYS A 742 24.71 -13.11 -22.15
CA LYS A 742 25.49 -13.97 -21.26
C LYS A 742 26.45 -14.87 -22.04
N GLN A 743 25.97 -15.54 -23.09
CA GLN A 743 26.80 -16.39 -23.96
C GLN A 743 27.89 -15.59 -24.69
N LEU A 744 27.60 -14.36 -25.11
CA LEU A 744 28.59 -13.47 -25.73
C LEU A 744 29.72 -13.15 -24.76
N HIS A 745 29.38 -12.86 -23.49
CA HIS A 745 30.36 -12.61 -22.44
C HIS A 745 31.21 -13.86 -22.12
N GLY A 746 30.59 -15.04 -22.11
CA GLY A 746 31.28 -16.32 -21.93
C GLY A 746 32.15 -16.79 -23.10
N GLY A 747 32.19 -16.06 -24.22
CA GLY A 747 32.96 -16.43 -25.41
C GLY A 747 32.27 -17.41 -26.36
N GLU A 748 31.01 -17.79 -26.09
CA GLU A 748 30.21 -18.71 -26.90
C GLU A 748 29.55 -17.99 -28.10
N PHE A 749 30.36 -17.41 -28.97
CA PHE A 749 29.89 -16.47 -29.99
C PHE A 749 28.86 -17.06 -30.98
N GLN A 750 29.01 -18.34 -31.34
CA GLN A 750 28.07 -19.03 -32.24
C GLN A 750 26.71 -19.26 -31.57
N ALA A 751 26.70 -19.71 -30.32
CA ALA A 751 25.47 -19.92 -29.54
C ALA A 751 24.76 -18.58 -29.32
N SER A 752 25.52 -17.54 -28.94
CA SER A 752 25.02 -16.18 -28.79
C SER A 752 24.34 -15.66 -30.06
N ALA A 753 24.99 -15.80 -31.23
CA ALA A 753 24.41 -15.39 -32.51
C ALA A 753 23.13 -16.18 -32.87
N ALA A 754 23.04 -17.45 -32.45
CA ALA A 754 21.85 -18.28 -32.63
C ALA A 754 20.71 -17.84 -31.69
N ALA A 755 21.00 -17.54 -30.41
CA ALA A 755 20.04 -17.04 -29.43
C ALA A 755 19.38 -15.73 -29.88
N PHE A 756 20.19 -14.72 -30.26
CA PHE A 756 19.66 -13.48 -30.84
C PHE A 756 18.93 -13.73 -32.17
N GLY A 757 19.35 -14.74 -32.94
CA GLY A 757 18.66 -15.11 -34.16
C GLY A 757 17.25 -15.67 -33.93
N LYS A 758 17.10 -16.53 -32.92
CA LYS A 758 15.81 -17.03 -32.45
C LYS A 758 14.95 -15.90 -31.88
N ALA A 759 15.55 -15.00 -31.08
CA ALA A 759 14.87 -13.82 -30.54
C ALA A 759 14.27 -12.93 -31.65
N TYR A 760 15.05 -12.70 -32.72
CA TYR A 760 14.60 -11.91 -33.87
C TYR A 760 13.46 -12.61 -34.60
N GLN A 761 13.60 -13.92 -34.84
CA GLN A 761 12.58 -14.71 -35.56
C GLN A 761 11.24 -14.70 -34.81
N ILE A 762 11.24 -14.97 -33.50
CA ILE A 762 10.03 -14.95 -32.67
C ILE A 762 9.34 -13.59 -32.74
N ALA A 763 10.10 -12.49 -32.60
CA ALA A 763 9.56 -11.15 -32.70
C ALA A 763 8.98 -10.87 -34.10
N THR A 764 9.67 -11.25 -35.17
CA THR A 764 9.19 -11.01 -36.54
C THR A 764 8.00 -11.88 -36.94
N ASP A 765 7.96 -13.14 -36.50
CA ASP A 765 6.88 -14.07 -36.80
C ASP A 765 5.57 -13.62 -36.11
N ALA A 766 5.68 -12.99 -34.93
CA ALA A 766 4.57 -12.32 -34.24
C ALA A 766 4.29 -10.89 -34.73
N GLY A 767 5.06 -10.36 -35.70
CA GLY A 767 4.91 -8.97 -36.17
C GLY A 767 5.27 -7.88 -35.14
N VAL A 768 5.96 -8.25 -34.06
CA VAL A 768 6.37 -7.35 -32.97
C VAL A 768 7.68 -6.65 -33.33
N SER A 769 7.58 -5.35 -33.64
CA SER A 769 8.73 -4.49 -33.92
C SER A 769 8.63 -3.20 -33.10
N ASN A 770 9.34 -3.13 -31.98
CA ASN A 770 9.35 -2.00 -31.06
C ASN A 770 10.74 -1.75 -30.46
N VAL A 771 10.85 -0.78 -29.54
CA VAL A 771 12.14 -0.38 -28.94
C VAL A 771 12.82 -1.50 -28.14
N TRP A 772 12.07 -2.50 -27.66
CA TRP A 772 12.60 -3.61 -26.84
C TRP A 772 13.05 -4.82 -27.66
N THR A 773 12.50 -5.01 -28.86
CA THR A 773 12.98 -6.02 -29.83
C THR A 773 14.01 -5.46 -30.82
N ALA A 774 14.10 -4.13 -30.96
CA ALA A 774 15.09 -3.45 -31.80
C ALA A 774 16.57 -3.81 -31.52
N PRO A 775 17.02 -3.99 -30.26
CA PRO A 775 18.44 -4.25 -29.96
C PRO A 775 18.95 -5.60 -30.51
N VAL A 776 18.05 -6.56 -30.75
CA VAL A 776 18.40 -7.94 -31.16
C VAL A 776 19.36 -7.96 -32.35
N LEU A 777 19.11 -7.14 -33.37
CA LEU A 777 19.95 -7.12 -34.57
C LEU A 777 21.37 -6.58 -34.28
N ALA A 778 21.49 -5.54 -33.46
CA ALA A 778 22.78 -4.93 -33.14
C ALA A 778 23.66 -5.92 -32.38
N TRP A 779 23.08 -6.60 -31.38
CA TRP A 779 23.78 -7.62 -30.61
C TRP A 779 24.11 -8.87 -31.42
N ARG A 780 23.20 -9.36 -32.27
CA ARG A 780 23.49 -10.47 -33.18
C ARG A 780 24.70 -10.16 -34.08
N ILE A 781 24.77 -8.94 -34.61
CA ILE A 781 25.90 -8.48 -35.42
C ILE A 781 27.19 -8.48 -34.58
N THR A 782 27.15 -8.00 -33.33
CA THR A 782 28.29 -8.06 -32.40
C THR A 782 28.75 -9.50 -32.18
N SER A 783 27.83 -10.45 -31.94
CA SER A 783 28.18 -11.87 -31.74
C SER A 783 28.78 -12.50 -32.99
N MET A 784 28.19 -12.24 -34.17
CA MET A 784 28.72 -12.76 -35.44
C MET A 784 30.09 -12.16 -35.81
N ARG A 785 30.31 -10.87 -35.53
CA ARG A 785 31.60 -10.22 -35.71
C ARG A 785 32.64 -10.82 -34.77
N SER A 786 32.31 -10.99 -33.48
CA SER A 786 33.22 -11.56 -32.49
C SER A 786 33.55 -13.02 -32.81
N TRP A 787 32.56 -13.80 -33.27
CA TRP A 787 32.78 -15.14 -33.81
C TRP A 787 33.77 -15.12 -34.98
N MET A 788 33.58 -14.21 -35.94
CA MET A 788 34.46 -14.06 -37.10
C MET A 788 35.90 -13.70 -36.70
N GLU A 789 36.08 -12.85 -35.68
CA GLU A 789 37.39 -12.45 -35.14
C GLU A 789 38.08 -13.59 -34.38
N SER A 790 37.33 -14.48 -33.74
CA SER A 790 37.86 -15.65 -33.00
C SER A 790 38.29 -16.83 -33.89
N LEU A 791 37.95 -16.84 -35.18
CA LEU A 791 38.28 -17.96 -36.07
C LEU A 791 39.77 -17.95 -36.46
N GLU A 792 40.48 -19.03 -36.15
CA GLU A 792 41.87 -19.31 -36.54
C GLU A 792 41.99 -20.11 -37.86
N ASP A 793 40.88 -20.32 -38.57
CA ASP A 793 40.83 -21.10 -39.81
C ASP A 793 41.87 -20.63 -40.85
N LEU A 794 42.65 -21.57 -41.40
CA LEU A 794 43.63 -21.29 -42.47
C LEU A 794 42.98 -20.83 -43.79
N THR A 795 41.70 -21.13 -44.00
CA THR A 795 40.97 -20.76 -45.23
C THR A 795 39.96 -19.64 -44.98
N PRO A 796 39.82 -18.67 -45.90
CA PRO A 796 38.96 -17.51 -45.66
C PRO A 796 37.46 -17.80 -45.89
N SER A 797 37.09 -19.02 -46.28
CA SER A 797 35.72 -19.37 -46.72
C SER A 797 34.67 -19.10 -45.64
N ARG A 798 34.89 -19.61 -44.42
CA ARG A 798 33.96 -19.45 -43.28
C ARG A 798 33.88 -18.00 -42.82
N ARG A 799 35.04 -17.33 -42.69
CA ARG A 799 35.14 -15.90 -42.37
C ARG A 799 34.38 -15.03 -43.39
N ASN A 800 34.53 -15.33 -44.69
CA ASN A 800 33.82 -14.62 -45.76
C ASN A 800 32.31 -14.87 -45.75
N GLN A 801 31.86 -16.06 -45.36
CA GLN A 801 30.44 -16.37 -45.22
C GLN A 801 29.82 -15.55 -44.08
N ILE A 802 30.46 -15.53 -42.91
CA ILE A 802 30.00 -14.73 -41.76
C ILE A 802 29.98 -13.24 -42.12
N ALA A 803 31.04 -12.72 -42.76
CA ALA A 803 31.12 -11.33 -43.21
C ALA A 803 30.03 -10.95 -44.23
N ARG A 804 29.59 -11.88 -45.08
CA ARG A 804 28.44 -11.66 -45.99
C ARG A 804 27.13 -11.57 -45.22
N SER A 805 26.93 -12.44 -44.22
CA SER A 805 25.75 -12.41 -43.37
C SER A 805 25.68 -11.14 -42.52
N VAL A 806 26.79 -10.73 -41.88
CA VAL A 806 26.90 -9.45 -41.14
C VAL A 806 26.52 -8.26 -42.02
N ARG A 807 27.02 -8.19 -43.25
CA ARG A 807 26.66 -7.11 -44.20
C ARG A 807 25.18 -7.09 -44.55
N ARG A 808 24.51 -8.25 -44.60
CA ARG A 808 23.07 -8.35 -44.85
C ARG A 808 22.27 -7.85 -43.65
N GLU A 809 22.64 -8.27 -42.44
CA GLU A 809 21.98 -7.86 -41.21
C GLU A 809 22.18 -6.37 -40.90
N LEU A 810 23.38 -5.83 -41.13
CA LEU A 810 23.66 -4.39 -40.98
C LEU A 810 22.73 -3.50 -41.83
N ARG A 811 22.28 -3.95 -43.01
CA ARG A 811 21.31 -3.18 -43.81
C ARG A 811 19.96 -3.09 -43.11
N ARG A 812 19.50 -4.19 -42.50
CA ARG A 812 18.25 -4.25 -41.72
C ARG A 812 18.40 -3.45 -40.42
N ALA A 813 19.49 -3.64 -39.69
CA ALA A 813 19.78 -2.94 -38.45
C ALA A 813 19.82 -1.41 -38.64
N ARG A 814 20.38 -0.91 -39.75
CA ARG A 814 20.36 0.53 -40.08
C ARG A 814 18.96 1.07 -40.30
N TRP A 815 18.06 0.26 -40.88
CA TRP A 815 16.66 0.64 -41.03
C TRP A 815 15.98 0.65 -39.67
N VAL A 816 16.13 -0.39 -38.86
CA VAL A 816 15.58 -0.45 -37.49
C VAL A 816 16.08 0.71 -36.63
N ALA A 817 17.39 0.99 -36.62
CA ALA A 817 17.97 2.13 -35.89
C ALA A 817 17.48 3.50 -36.43
N TRP A 818 16.98 3.58 -37.66
CA TRP A 818 16.34 4.80 -38.13
C TRP A 818 15.00 5.03 -37.42
N TRP A 819 14.22 3.97 -37.17
CA TRP A 819 12.96 4.01 -36.41
C TRP A 819 13.20 4.14 -34.89
N PHE A 820 14.21 3.47 -34.35
CA PHE A 820 14.52 3.43 -32.91
C PHE A 820 15.89 4.09 -32.64
N PRO A 821 15.93 5.37 -32.24
CA PRO A 821 17.17 6.13 -32.07
C PRO A 821 18.16 5.52 -31.07
N ASN A 822 17.68 4.77 -30.09
CA ASN A 822 18.48 4.17 -29.02
C ASN A 822 19.57 3.23 -29.56
N GLU A 823 19.29 2.54 -30.66
CA GLU A 823 20.23 1.56 -31.25
C GLU A 823 21.21 2.18 -32.25
N ARG A 824 21.06 3.47 -32.59
CA ARG A 824 21.89 4.13 -33.59
C ARG A 824 23.38 4.10 -33.25
N PRO A 825 23.83 4.42 -32.02
CA PRO A 825 25.25 4.34 -31.67
C PRO A 825 25.83 2.94 -31.89
N HIS A 826 25.15 1.90 -31.36
CA HIS A 826 25.58 0.51 -31.43
C HIS A 826 25.67 0.02 -32.89
N VAL A 827 24.63 0.25 -33.69
CA VAL A 827 24.62 -0.15 -35.12
C VAL A 827 25.70 0.59 -35.93
N LEU A 828 25.94 1.87 -35.67
CA LEU A 828 27.01 2.63 -36.33
C LEU A 828 28.40 2.12 -35.94
N ARG A 829 28.60 1.76 -34.66
CA ARG A 829 29.85 1.15 -34.15
C ARG A 829 30.14 -0.18 -34.83
N GLU A 830 29.16 -1.08 -34.91
CA GLU A 830 29.33 -2.38 -35.59
C GLU A 830 29.51 -2.23 -37.12
N ALA A 831 28.82 -1.26 -37.74
CA ALA A 831 29.05 -0.93 -39.15
C ALA A 831 30.49 -0.43 -39.40
N ALA A 832 31.06 0.31 -38.44
CA ALA A 832 32.42 0.80 -38.52
C ALA A 832 33.45 -0.33 -38.37
N LEU A 833 33.28 -1.20 -37.37
CA LEU A 833 34.15 -2.36 -37.16
C LEU A 833 34.12 -3.31 -38.37
N SER A 834 32.94 -3.56 -38.94
CA SER A 834 32.79 -4.35 -40.18
C SER A 834 33.42 -3.65 -41.40
N ALA A 835 33.44 -2.31 -41.44
CA ALA A 835 34.14 -1.57 -42.49
C ALA A 835 35.67 -1.63 -42.33
N ALA A 836 36.17 -1.57 -41.09
CA ALA A 836 37.58 -1.68 -40.76
C ALA A 836 38.14 -3.06 -41.14
N GLY A 837 37.47 -4.15 -40.74
CA GLY A 837 37.85 -5.52 -41.13
C GLY A 837 37.78 -5.81 -42.64
N ALA A 838 37.11 -4.95 -43.41
CA ALA A 838 37.09 -4.98 -44.88
C ALA A 838 38.11 -4.01 -45.53
N GLY A 839 39.04 -3.45 -44.76
CA GLY A 839 40.07 -2.51 -45.23
C GLY A 839 39.58 -1.09 -45.54
N ARG A 840 38.33 -0.74 -45.22
CA ARG A 840 37.74 0.58 -45.54
C ARG A 840 37.88 1.58 -44.38
N ILE A 841 39.12 1.86 -44.00
CA ILE A 841 39.47 2.62 -42.79
C ILE A 841 38.83 4.01 -42.72
N ARG A 842 38.91 4.82 -43.80
CA ARG A 842 38.29 6.17 -43.82
C ARG A 842 36.79 6.13 -43.55
N LYS A 843 36.11 5.08 -44.02
CA LYS A 843 34.68 4.88 -43.79
C LYS A 843 34.43 4.43 -42.34
N ALA A 844 35.28 3.56 -41.80
CA ALA A 844 35.18 3.10 -40.41
C ALA A 844 35.29 4.28 -39.42
N LEU A 845 36.33 5.11 -39.53
CA LEU A 845 36.53 6.26 -38.65
C LEU A 845 35.38 7.26 -38.73
N ARG A 846 34.86 7.55 -39.94
CA ARG A 846 33.69 8.41 -40.12
C ARG A 846 32.43 7.85 -39.44
N LEU A 847 32.20 6.54 -39.53
CA LEU A 847 31.07 5.88 -38.88
C LEU A 847 31.21 5.89 -37.35
N LEU A 848 32.42 5.75 -36.81
CA LEU A 848 32.68 5.87 -35.38
C LEU A 848 32.47 7.30 -34.86
N GLU A 849 32.90 8.32 -35.61
CA GLU A 849 32.59 9.71 -35.24
C GLU A 849 31.08 9.97 -35.22
N GLN A 850 30.34 9.43 -36.18
CA GLN A 850 28.88 9.48 -36.17
C GLN A 850 28.28 8.76 -34.96
N SER A 851 28.82 7.58 -34.60
CA SER A 851 28.38 6.84 -33.41
C SER A 851 28.61 7.64 -32.13
N LEU A 852 29.80 8.20 -31.95
CA LEU A 852 30.19 9.02 -30.80
C LEU A 852 29.36 10.30 -30.69
N ASP A 853 29.11 11.00 -31.80
CA ASP A 853 28.30 12.21 -31.84
C ASP A 853 26.83 11.92 -31.47
N VAL A 854 26.25 10.82 -31.97
CA VAL A 854 24.90 10.40 -31.59
C VAL A 854 24.84 10.01 -30.11
N ALA A 855 25.78 9.19 -29.61
CA ALA A 855 25.83 8.78 -28.21
C ALA A 855 25.97 9.99 -27.26
N ARG A 856 26.80 10.98 -27.63
CA ARG A 856 26.96 12.21 -26.86
C ARG A 856 25.67 13.02 -26.78
N ARG A 857 24.95 13.21 -27.90
CA ARG A 857 23.67 13.94 -27.91
C ARG A 857 22.57 13.24 -27.12
N GLN A 858 22.63 11.92 -27.03
CA GLN A 858 21.69 11.11 -26.26
C GLN A 858 22.12 10.98 -24.78
N HIS A 859 23.27 11.52 -24.38
CA HIS A 859 23.89 11.27 -23.08
C HIS A 859 24.14 9.77 -22.78
N ALA A 860 24.21 8.93 -23.82
CA ALA A 860 24.41 7.49 -23.71
C ALA A 860 25.88 7.15 -23.41
N LYS A 861 26.33 7.41 -22.16
CA LYS A 861 27.75 7.28 -21.77
C LYS A 861 28.30 5.88 -22.03
N TYR A 862 27.52 4.83 -21.80
CA TYR A 862 28.00 3.45 -22.01
C TYR A 862 28.28 3.16 -23.49
N GLU A 863 27.37 3.54 -24.40
CA GLU A 863 27.60 3.40 -25.84
C GLU A 863 28.71 4.33 -26.36
N TYR A 864 28.88 5.50 -25.73
CA TYR A 864 29.98 6.42 -26.01
C TYR A 864 31.34 5.77 -25.69
N ALA A 865 31.49 5.22 -24.48
CA ALA A 865 32.71 4.52 -24.04
C ALA A 865 33.05 3.33 -24.95
N ARG A 866 32.07 2.47 -25.25
CA ARG A 866 32.26 1.33 -26.19
C ARG A 866 32.70 1.78 -27.58
N SER A 867 32.21 2.93 -28.05
CA SER A 867 32.59 3.51 -29.34
C SER A 867 33.98 4.14 -29.32
N LEU A 868 34.40 4.71 -28.19
CA LEU A 868 35.76 5.20 -27.99
C LEU A 868 36.77 4.04 -28.05
N VAL A 869 36.50 2.94 -27.35
CA VAL A 869 37.36 1.74 -27.36
C VAL A 869 37.50 1.19 -28.78
N ALA A 870 36.40 1.08 -29.53
CA ALA A 870 36.42 0.64 -30.92
C ALA A 870 37.28 1.56 -31.82
N ARG A 871 37.24 2.88 -31.58
CA ARG A 871 38.07 3.85 -32.31
C ARG A 871 39.54 3.76 -31.91
N GLY A 872 39.83 3.67 -30.61
CA GLY A 872 41.18 3.51 -30.08
C GLY A 872 41.86 2.25 -30.64
N ARG A 873 41.15 1.12 -30.63
CA ARG A 873 41.63 -0.15 -31.21
C ARG A 873 42.04 0.00 -32.69
N ILE A 874 41.18 0.58 -33.53
CA ILE A 874 41.48 0.79 -34.96
C ILE A 874 42.66 1.76 -35.14
N ARG A 875 42.71 2.85 -34.38
CA ARG A 875 43.81 3.83 -34.48
C ARG A 875 45.14 3.22 -34.04
N ARG A 876 45.14 2.37 -33.02
CA ARG A 876 46.32 1.63 -32.56
C ARG A 876 46.82 0.66 -33.63
N GLU A 877 45.93 -0.10 -34.26
CA GLU A 877 46.28 -1.01 -35.38
C GLU A 877 46.86 -0.28 -36.60
N LEU A 878 46.71 1.05 -36.69
CA LEU A 878 47.19 1.90 -37.79
C LEU A 878 48.37 2.79 -37.38
N ASP A 879 48.94 2.59 -36.19
CA ASP A 879 50.05 3.39 -35.64
C ASP A 879 49.80 4.91 -35.67
N TRP A 880 48.56 5.33 -35.37
CA TRP A 880 48.25 6.76 -35.29
C TRP A 880 48.94 7.44 -34.10
N PRO A 881 49.37 8.72 -34.23
CA PRO A 881 49.96 9.46 -33.12
C PRO A 881 49.03 9.48 -31.90
N HIS A 882 49.58 9.19 -30.73
CA HIS A 882 48.85 9.11 -29.44
C HIS A 882 47.74 8.05 -29.37
N ALA A 883 47.62 7.15 -30.35
CA ALA A 883 46.55 6.14 -30.38
C ALA A 883 46.61 5.16 -29.20
N GLU A 884 47.82 4.84 -28.71
CA GLU A 884 47.99 3.98 -27.53
C GLU A 884 47.39 4.62 -26.28
N ALA A 885 47.70 5.90 -26.04
CA ALA A 885 47.16 6.65 -24.91
C ALA A 885 45.64 6.82 -25.01
N GLU A 886 45.11 7.11 -26.22
CA GLU A 886 43.67 7.18 -26.45
C GLU A 886 42.98 5.82 -26.22
N TRP A 887 43.61 4.71 -26.58
CA TRP A 887 43.06 3.37 -26.39
C TRP A 887 43.03 2.99 -24.90
N ILE A 888 44.10 3.27 -24.15
CA ILE A 888 44.16 3.04 -22.70
C ILE A 888 43.09 3.89 -21.99
N ASP A 889 43.01 5.19 -22.27
CA ASP A 889 42.01 6.09 -21.66
C ASP A 889 40.57 5.64 -21.95
N ALA A 890 40.29 5.25 -23.21
CA ALA A 890 38.98 4.73 -23.58
C ALA A 890 38.64 3.40 -22.87
N THR A 891 39.63 2.52 -22.71
CA THR A 891 39.46 1.22 -22.05
C THR A 891 39.24 1.41 -20.56
N ASN A 892 40.06 2.23 -19.90
CA ASN A 892 39.88 2.61 -18.48
C ASN A 892 38.50 3.26 -18.24
N THR A 893 38.02 4.10 -19.17
CA THR A 893 36.68 4.71 -19.07
C THR A 893 35.57 3.65 -19.13
N LEU A 894 35.70 2.65 -20.00
CA LEU A 894 34.73 1.56 -20.10
C LEU A 894 34.79 0.64 -18.88
N GLU A 895 35.99 0.26 -18.45
CA GLU A 895 36.22 -0.54 -17.24
C GLU A 895 35.74 0.17 -15.98
N ALA A 896 35.87 1.50 -15.88
CA ALA A 896 35.33 2.27 -14.76
C ALA A 896 33.79 2.15 -14.66
N ILE A 897 33.09 2.15 -15.80
CA ILE A 897 31.64 1.94 -15.86
C ILE A 897 31.27 0.49 -15.51
N GLU A 898 32.00 -0.50 -16.06
CA GLU A 898 31.70 -1.92 -15.84
C GLU A 898 32.10 -2.41 -14.43
N SER A 899 33.14 -1.83 -13.83
CA SER A 899 33.59 -2.14 -12.47
C SER A 899 32.70 -1.58 -11.36
N GLU A 900 31.81 -0.64 -11.67
CA GLU A 900 30.80 -0.14 -10.72
C GLU A 900 29.90 -1.30 -10.24
N VAL A 901 29.57 -2.23 -11.14
CA VAL A 901 28.81 -3.46 -10.84
C VAL A 901 29.64 -4.45 -10.04
N ALA A 902 30.94 -4.61 -10.35
CA ALA A 902 31.82 -5.52 -9.64
C ALA A 902 32.09 -5.07 -8.20
N ARG A 903 32.13 -3.75 -7.95
CA ARG A 903 32.16 -3.15 -6.61
C ARG A 903 30.83 -3.29 -5.86
N THR A 904 29.74 -3.49 -6.58
CA THR A 904 28.40 -3.77 -6.02
C THR A 904 28.01 -5.25 -6.15
N ASN A 905 28.97 -6.14 -6.40
CA ASN A 905 28.71 -7.58 -6.50
C ASN A 905 28.22 -8.07 -5.12
N PRO A 906 27.14 -8.85 -5.02
CA PRO A 906 26.40 -9.07 -3.77
C PRO A 906 27.15 -9.83 -2.66
N ASN A 907 28.37 -10.30 -2.93
CA ASN A 907 29.22 -11.07 -2.02
C ASN A 907 30.59 -10.41 -1.75
N GLY A 908 30.79 -9.16 -2.17
CA GLY A 908 32.01 -8.40 -1.88
C GLY A 908 31.63 -7.08 -1.25
N GLN A 909 31.93 -6.92 0.03
CA GLN A 909 31.79 -5.70 0.80
C GLN A 909 32.47 -4.53 0.07
N ASP A 910 31.66 -3.63 -0.48
CA ASP A 910 31.92 -2.19 -0.42
C ASP A 910 30.55 -1.51 -0.57
N VAL A 911 29.95 -1.23 0.57
CA VAL A 911 28.76 -0.41 0.70
C VAL A 911 29.08 0.95 0.05
N PRO A 912 28.33 1.41 -0.96
CA PRO A 912 28.52 2.76 -1.49
C PRO A 912 28.37 3.73 -0.32
N GLU A 913 29.35 4.62 -0.15
CA GLU A 913 29.47 5.60 0.94
C GLU A 913 28.08 5.96 1.50
N ALA A 914 27.73 5.31 2.60
CA ALA A 914 26.41 5.38 3.18
C ALA A 914 26.24 6.79 3.75
N THR A 915 25.32 7.56 3.16
CA THR A 915 24.79 8.76 3.77
C THR A 915 24.33 8.44 5.20
N LEU A 916 24.83 9.21 6.17
CA LEU A 916 24.61 9.08 7.62
C LEU A 916 23.18 9.43 8.07
N SER A 917 22.17 9.23 7.21
CA SER A 917 20.80 9.63 7.50
C SER A 917 19.92 8.43 7.85
N LEU A 918 19.37 8.44 9.06
CA LEU A 918 18.32 7.53 9.53
C LEU A 918 17.08 7.54 8.62
N ALA A 919 16.84 8.64 7.88
CA ALA A 919 15.73 8.76 6.93
C ALA A 919 15.89 7.86 5.69
N ASP A 920 17.12 7.53 5.28
CA ASP A 920 17.39 6.69 4.10
C ASP A 920 17.25 5.20 4.42
N ARG A 921 17.35 4.81 5.70
CA ARG A 921 17.21 3.42 6.17
C ARG A 921 15.76 3.05 6.53
N PHE A 922 14.85 4.03 6.59
CA PHE A 922 13.48 3.83 7.05
C PHE A 922 12.71 2.80 6.20
N ASP A 923 12.87 2.83 4.88
CA ASP A 923 12.23 1.86 3.98
C ASP A 923 12.79 0.43 4.19
N THR A 924 14.08 0.31 4.49
CA THR A 924 14.71 -1.00 4.79
C THR A 924 14.20 -1.55 6.12
N VAL A 925 14.04 -0.68 7.12
CA VAL A 925 13.45 -1.04 8.43
C VAL A 925 12.00 -1.49 8.28
N LEU A 926 11.19 -0.78 7.48
CA LEU A 926 9.79 -1.14 7.23
C LEU A 926 9.65 -2.45 6.44
N ASN A 927 10.53 -2.70 5.46
CA ASN A 927 10.51 -3.93 4.68
C ASN A 927 10.97 -5.13 5.51
N ALA A 928 12.09 -5.00 6.24
CA ALA A 928 12.55 -6.03 7.17
C ALA A 928 11.49 -6.35 8.23
N GLY A 929 10.84 -5.31 8.77
CA GLY A 929 9.79 -5.51 9.76
C GLY A 929 8.52 -6.19 9.21
N ARG A 930 8.12 -5.87 7.97
CA ARG A 930 7.02 -6.57 7.29
C ARG A 930 7.35 -8.03 7.02
N GLN A 931 8.55 -8.32 6.55
CA GLN A 931 9.00 -9.68 6.25
C GLN A 931 8.99 -10.54 7.50
N ILE A 932 9.65 -10.10 8.58
CA ILE A 932 9.66 -10.81 9.87
C ILE A 932 8.24 -11.06 10.38
N ALA A 933 7.36 -10.05 10.31
CA ALA A 933 5.98 -10.16 10.81
C ALA A 933 5.07 -11.06 9.95
N SER A 934 5.40 -11.29 8.68
CA SER A 934 4.60 -12.11 7.75
C SER A 934 4.97 -13.58 7.73
N GLU A 935 6.13 -13.96 8.27
CA GLU A 935 6.57 -15.35 8.27
C GLU A 935 5.74 -16.21 9.24
N LEU A 936 5.40 -17.42 8.80
CA LEU A 936 4.49 -18.33 9.51
C LEU A 936 5.20 -19.51 10.20
N SER A 937 6.53 -19.61 10.08
CA SER A 937 7.32 -20.66 10.73
C SER A 937 8.54 -20.11 11.47
N ARG A 938 8.89 -20.74 12.60
CA ARG A 938 10.02 -20.35 13.44
C ARG A 938 11.35 -20.29 12.68
N GLU A 939 11.62 -21.28 11.84
CA GLU A 939 12.85 -21.35 11.02
C GLU A 939 12.99 -20.16 10.06
N ARG A 940 11.88 -19.78 9.40
CA ARG A 940 11.88 -18.64 8.47
C ARG A 940 11.97 -17.31 9.19
N ILE A 941 11.33 -17.18 10.35
CA ILE A 941 11.45 -15.99 11.20
C ILE A 941 12.91 -15.78 11.60
N PHE A 942 13.61 -16.83 12.06
CA PHE A 942 15.04 -16.73 12.40
C PHE A 942 15.92 -16.39 11.20
N ALA A 943 15.65 -16.97 10.03
CA ALA A 943 16.36 -16.60 8.79
C ALA A 943 16.14 -15.12 8.42
N SER A 944 14.91 -14.62 8.49
CA SER A 944 14.58 -13.21 8.23
C SER A 944 15.18 -12.27 9.26
N VAL A 945 15.30 -12.68 10.52
CA VAL A 945 15.98 -11.90 11.56
C VAL A 945 17.47 -11.75 11.27
N LEU A 946 18.14 -12.83 10.86
CA LEU A 946 19.56 -12.80 10.50
C LEU A 946 19.80 -11.91 9.27
N ASP A 947 18.94 -12.01 8.25
CA ASP A 947 18.98 -11.18 7.05
C ASP A 947 18.74 -9.69 7.37
N ALA A 948 17.74 -9.39 8.21
CA ALA A 948 17.47 -8.04 8.69
C ALA A 948 18.64 -7.46 9.49
N ALA A 949 19.25 -8.26 10.38
CA ALA A 949 20.40 -7.86 11.17
C ALA A 949 21.62 -7.56 10.29
N GLN A 950 21.89 -8.38 9.27
CA GLN A 950 22.99 -8.12 8.31
C GLN A 950 22.76 -6.81 7.55
N LYS A 951 21.53 -6.57 7.05
CA LYS A 951 21.19 -5.38 6.25
C LYS A 951 21.16 -4.09 7.06
N LEU A 952 20.63 -4.12 8.29
CA LEU A 952 20.38 -2.93 9.10
C LEU A 952 21.55 -2.58 10.04
N LEU A 953 22.18 -3.60 10.63
CA LEU A 953 23.24 -3.42 11.64
C LEU A 953 24.64 -3.47 11.02
N ARG A 954 24.77 -3.68 9.69
CA ARG A 954 26.08 -3.74 9.00
C ARG A 954 27.02 -4.81 9.56
N ALA A 955 26.45 -5.91 10.01
CA ALA A 955 27.17 -7.02 10.61
C ALA A 955 28.07 -7.76 9.59
N GLU A 956 29.30 -8.11 9.96
CA GLU A 956 30.12 -9.05 9.19
C GLU A 956 29.87 -10.50 9.61
N LEU A 957 29.43 -10.69 10.85
CA LEU A 957 28.98 -11.97 11.39
C LEU A 957 27.64 -11.76 12.11
N CYS A 958 26.62 -12.54 11.76
CA CYS A 958 25.38 -12.66 12.51
C CYS A 958 25.18 -14.12 12.90
N HIS A 959 24.85 -14.38 14.15
CA HIS A 959 24.46 -15.70 14.63
C HIS A 959 23.26 -15.58 15.57
N LEU A 960 22.45 -16.63 15.65
CA LEU A 960 21.32 -16.69 16.56
C LEU A 960 21.44 -17.99 17.34
N TRP A 961 21.56 -17.90 18.66
CA TRP A 961 21.58 -19.08 19.52
C TRP A 961 20.24 -19.23 20.21
N GLU A 962 19.68 -20.43 20.12
CA GLU A 962 18.46 -20.76 20.85
C GLU A 962 18.75 -20.88 22.35
N VAL A 963 17.79 -20.45 23.15
CA VAL A 963 17.86 -20.48 24.61
C VAL A 963 16.72 -21.33 25.13
N SER A 964 17.05 -22.40 25.84
CA SER A 964 16.11 -23.33 26.47
C SER A 964 16.39 -23.38 27.97
N ASP A 965 15.39 -23.13 28.81
CA ASP A 965 15.52 -23.11 30.28
C ASP A 965 16.65 -22.20 30.82
N GLY A 966 16.92 -21.09 30.13
CA GLY A 966 17.99 -20.15 30.49
C GLY A 966 19.40 -20.62 30.14
N VAL A 967 19.54 -21.78 29.49
CA VAL A 967 20.79 -22.32 28.96
C VAL A 967 20.81 -22.09 27.45
N VAL A 968 21.87 -21.46 26.96
CA VAL A 968 22.11 -21.26 25.53
C VAL A 968 22.53 -22.60 24.92
N SER A 969 21.83 -23.03 23.87
CA SER A 969 22.26 -24.20 23.09
C SER A 969 23.41 -23.78 22.17
N TRP A 970 24.62 -24.20 22.51
CA TRP A 970 25.78 -24.04 21.66
C TRP A 970 25.85 -25.26 20.73
N ASP A 971 25.54 -25.09 19.45
CA ASP A 971 25.67 -26.19 18.46
C ASP A 971 27.13 -26.66 18.37
N ASP A 972 27.34 -27.98 18.27
CA ASP A 972 28.66 -28.64 18.18
C ASP A 972 29.48 -28.21 16.92
N ASP A 973 28.86 -27.50 15.98
CA ASP A 973 29.51 -26.92 14.79
C ASP A 973 30.27 -25.59 15.08
N ALA A 974 30.34 -25.17 16.36
CA ALA A 974 31.09 -24.00 16.83
C ALA A 974 32.60 -24.00 16.50
N SER A 975 33.13 -25.05 15.88
CA SER A 975 34.50 -25.11 15.34
C SER A 975 34.76 -24.23 14.12
N ALA A 976 33.72 -23.66 13.47
CA ALA A 976 33.88 -22.75 12.34
C ALA A 976 34.12 -21.28 12.75
N VAL A 977 33.88 -20.94 14.01
CA VAL A 977 33.96 -19.57 14.52
C VAL A 977 35.12 -19.50 15.50
N ASP A 978 36.29 -19.08 15.00
CA ASP A 978 37.57 -18.96 15.73
C ASP A 978 37.55 -17.81 16.77
N LEU A 979 36.44 -17.69 17.51
CA LEU A 979 36.22 -16.74 18.59
C LEU A 979 36.56 -17.44 19.91
N ARG A 980 37.21 -16.73 20.82
CA ARG A 980 37.33 -17.18 22.21
C ARG A 980 35.91 -17.35 22.78
N MET A 981 35.39 -18.58 22.82
CA MET A 981 34.02 -18.90 23.25
C MET A 981 33.66 -18.22 24.58
N GLU A 982 34.61 -18.12 25.51
CA GLU A 982 34.41 -17.45 26.82
C GLU A 982 33.96 -15.98 26.70
N SER A 983 34.44 -15.22 25.69
CA SER A 983 34.05 -13.82 25.52
C SER A 983 32.67 -13.66 24.90
N VAL A 984 32.31 -14.55 23.95
CA VAL A 984 30.99 -14.54 23.30
C VAL A 984 29.92 -15.00 24.28
N GLU A 985 30.21 -16.05 25.03
CA GLU A 985 29.34 -16.55 26.11
C GLU A 985 29.09 -15.48 27.16
N SER A 986 30.14 -14.76 27.61
CA SER A 986 29.99 -13.64 28.54
C SER A 986 29.14 -12.50 27.98
N ASN A 987 29.30 -12.15 26.69
CA ASN A 987 28.53 -11.07 26.06
C ASN A 987 27.04 -11.45 25.90
N VAL A 988 26.77 -12.68 25.45
CA VAL A 988 25.42 -13.22 25.31
C VAL A 988 24.74 -13.33 26.69
N GLN A 989 25.44 -13.83 27.71
CA GLN A 989 24.92 -13.87 29.08
C GLN A 989 24.62 -12.47 29.63
N THR A 990 25.45 -11.48 29.31
CA THR A 990 25.24 -10.08 29.72
C THR A 990 23.99 -9.49 29.06
N ALA A 991 23.78 -9.71 27.76
CA ALA A 991 22.56 -9.26 27.07
C ALA A 991 21.31 -10.03 27.51
N ILE A 992 21.43 -11.33 27.81
CA ILE A 992 20.36 -12.13 28.42
C ILE A 992 19.97 -11.58 29.80
N ALA A 993 20.95 -11.20 30.62
CA ALA A 993 20.73 -10.58 31.93
C ALA A 993 20.12 -9.17 31.80
N ALA A 994 20.56 -8.39 30.81
CA ALA A 994 20.05 -7.05 30.54
C ALA A 994 18.63 -7.06 29.92
N ARG A 995 18.26 -8.14 29.22
CA ARG A 995 17.00 -8.30 28.47
C ARG A 995 16.77 -7.23 27.40
N SER A 996 17.84 -6.62 26.89
CA SER A 996 17.85 -5.65 25.81
C SER A 996 19.10 -5.84 24.96
N ALA A 997 19.17 -5.19 23.80
CA ALA A 997 20.37 -5.08 23.02
C ALA A 997 21.50 -4.43 23.84
N VAL A 998 22.71 -4.99 23.75
CA VAL A 998 23.92 -4.46 24.39
C VAL A 998 25.07 -4.52 23.40
N ALA A 999 25.74 -3.39 23.16
CA ALA A 999 26.97 -3.30 22.42
C ALA A 999 28.22 -3.52 23.31
N PHE A 1000 29.24 -4.13 22.73
CA PHE A 1000 30.51 -4.47 23.38
C PHE A 1000 31.67 -4.04 22.49
N ASP A 1001 32.64 -3.34 23.07
CA ASP A 1001 33.89 -2.94 22.42
C ASP A 1001 35.11 -3.52 23.15
N GLU A 1002 36.07 -4.06 22.40
CA GLU A 1002 37.28 -4.63 22.99
C GLU A 1002 38.22 -3.51 23.50
N HIS A 1003 38.37 -3.40 24.83
CA HIS A 1003 39.41 -2.58 25.45
C HIS A 1003 40.75 -3.32 25.38
N GLN A 1004 41.80 -2.65 24.87
CA GLN A 1004 43.17 -3.17 24.67
C GLN A 1004 43.65 -4.12 25.80
N PRO A 1005 44.20 -5.31 25.48
CA PRO A 1005 45.07 -6.00 26.41
C PRO A 1005 46.42 -5.27 26.46
N ALA A 1006 46.90 -5.00 27.68
CA ALA A 1006 48.25 -4.53 27.93
C ALA A 1006 49.28 -5.44 27.23
N ALA A 1007 50.26 -4.80 26.59
CA ALA A 1007 51.32 -5.46 25.83
C ALA A 1007 51.96 -6.64 26.58
N THR A 1008 51.84 -7.86 26.05
CA THR A 1008 52.93 -8.87 26.05
C THR A 1008 52.66 -10.03 25.08
N SER A 1009 53.70 -10.33 24.28
CA SER A 1009 54.11 -11.62 23.71
C SER A 1009 53.23 -12.37 22.70
N ASP A 1010 53.69 -12.32 21.43
CA ASP A 1010 53.75 -13.40 20.43
C ASP A 1010 52.83 -14.63 20.60
N ALA A 1011 51.74 -14.65 19.84
CA ALA A 1011 51.19 -15.85 19.20
C ALA A 1011 50.21 -15.46 18.07
N VAL A 1012 50.39 -16.09 16.90
CA VAL A 1012 49.46 -16.29 15.76
C VAL A 1012 48.25 -15.35 15.65
N ALA A 1013 48.20 -14.55 14.57
CA ALA A 1013 47.08 -13.69 14.23
C ALA A 1013 45.81 -14.51 13.90
N THR A 1014 44.96 -14.73 14.90
CA THR A 1014 43.54 -15.07 14.76
C THR A 1014 42.71 -13.79 14.77
N THR A 1015 41.76 -13.65 13.84
CA THR A 1015 40.84 -12.52 13.66
C THR A 1015 40.04 -12.22 14.93
N SER A 1016 40.45 -11.20 15.71
CA SER A 1016 39.71 -10.75 16.89
C SER A 1016 38.57 -9.80 16.50
N VAL A 1017 37.36 -10.03 17.04
CA VAL A 1017 36.18 -9.16 16.87
C VAL A 1017 36.44 -7.81 17.52
N ARG A 1018 36.18 -6.70 16.81
CA ARG A 1018 36.44 -5.34 17.31
C ARG A 1018 35.24 -4.63 17.90
N SER A 1019 34.04 -4.94 17.40
CA SER A 1019 32.78 -4.55 18.01
C SER A 1019 31.79 -5.70 17.92
N ALA A 1020 31.00 -5.90 18.97
CA ALA A 1020 29.93 -6.89 19.02
C ALA A 1020 28.65 -6.28 19.57
N LEU A 1021 27.51 -6.84 19.21
CA LEU A 1021 26.20 -6.48 19.72
C LEU A 1021 25.40 -7.76 19.95
N CYS A 1022 24.78 -7.88 21.12
CA CYS A 1022 23.93 -9.02 21.46
C CYS A 1022 22.52 -8.50 21.76
N ALA A 1023 21.49 -9.12 21.19
CA ALA A 1023 20.09 -8.74 21.40
C ALA A 1023 19.21 -9.99 21.65
N PRO A 1024 18.56 -10.12 22.82
CA PRO A 1024 17.70 -11.27 23.13
C PRO A 1024 16.33 -11.18 22.44
N ILE A 1025 15.86 -12.29 21.86
CA ILE A 1025 14.51 -12.46 21.34
C ILE A 1025 13.62 -13.01 22.44
N ILE A 1026 12.58 -12.25 22.78
CA ILE A 1026 11.69 -12.55 23.90
C ILE A 1026 10.32 -12.95 23.35
N VAL A 1027 9.87 -14.15 23.70
CA VAL A 1027 8.53 -14.68 23.39
C VAL A 1027 7.87 -15.05 24.70
N HIS A 1028 6.67 -14.53 24.99
CA HIS A 1028 5.94 -14.84 26.23
C HIS A 1028 6.74 -14.65 27.53
N ARG A 1029 7.67 -13.68 27.56
CA ARG A 1029 8.61 -13.37 28.67
C ARG A 1029 9.75 -14.37 28.86
N GLU A 1030 9.86 -15.38 28.03
CA GLU A 1030 11.02 -16.26 27.97
C GLU A 1030 11.94 -15.80 26.84
N ILE A 1031 13.25 -15.80 27.10
CA ILE A 1031 14.23 -15.57 26.04
C ILE A 1031 14.33 -16.90 25.31
N VAL A 1032 13.89 -16.92 24.06
CA VAL A 1032 13.89 -18.13 23.22
C VAL A 1032 15.10 -18.20 22.33
N ALA A 1033 15.74 -17.05 22.08
CA ALA A 1033 16.99 -16.98 21.33
C ALA A 1033 17.75 -15.67 21.64
N CYS A 1034 19.03 -15.62 21.33
CA CYS A 1034 19.83 -14.40 21.36
C CYS A 1034 20.54 -14.18 20.02
N LEU A 1035 20.31 -13.02 19.42
CA LEU A 1035 20.98 -12.55 18.22
C LEU A 1035 22.34 -11.99 18.62
N TYR A 1036 23.40 -12.48 17.99
CA TYR A 1036 24.77 -11.99 18.12
C TYR A 1036 25.24 -11.43 16.80
N VAL A 1037 25.80 -10.23 16.85
CA VAL A 1037 26.24 -9.45 15.69
C VAL A 1037 27.66 -8.98 15.97
N ALA A 1038 28.58 -9.19 15.03
CA ALA A 1038 29.97 -8.78 15.19
C ALA A 1038 30.55 -8.16 13.92
N HIS A 1039 31.54 -7.28 14.14
CA HIS A 1039 32.33 -6.64 13.10
C HIS A 1039 33.82 -6.74 13.46
N TYR A 1040 34.65 -7.12 12.49
CA TYR A 1040 36.08 -7.39 12.71
C TYR A 1040 36.97 -6.17 12.42
N GLN A 1041 36.53 -5.28 11.52
CA GLN A 1041 37.35 -4.16 11.06
C GLN A 1041 37.19 -2.86 11.87
N VAL A 1042 36.00 -2.60 12.44
CA VAL A 1042 35.66 -1.32 13.09
C VAL A 1042 35.37 -1.54 14.58
N ALA A 1043 35.97 -0.72 15.44
CA ALA A 1043 35.65 -0.66 16.87
C ALA A 1043 34.64 0.48 17.13
N GLY A 1044 33.72 0.31 18.07
CA GLY A 1044 32.70 1.31 18.38
C GLY A 1044 31.66 1.51 17.28
N LEU A 1045 31.45 0.50 16.42
CA LEU A 1045 30.50 0.59 15.32
C LEU A 1045 29.04 0.61 15.80
N PHE A 1046 28.73 -0.15 16.85
CA PHE A 1046 27.38 -0.30 17.36
C PHE A 1046 27.12 0.75 18.43
N GLY A 1047 26.42 1.84 18.07
CA GLY A 1047 26.00 2.87 19.01
C GLY A 1047 24.54 2.69 19.46
N GLU A 1048 24.00 3.69 20.16
CA GLU A 1048 22.60 3.65 20.64
C GLU A 1048 21.57 3.46 19.52
N GLU A 1049 21.87 3.90 18.29
CA GLU A 1049 20.97 3.73 17.14
C GLU A 1049 20.93 2.27 16.66
N GLU A 1050 22.08 1.60 16.59
CA GLU A 1050 22.19 0.18 16.26
C GLU A 1050 21.61 -0.73 17.36
N GLU A 1051 21.76 -0.37 18.64
CA GLU A 1051 21.08 -1.05 19.74
C GLU A 1051 19.55 -0.97 19.61
N ARG A 1052 19.01 0.22 19.31
CA ARG A 1052 17.56 0.40 19.08
C ARG A 1052 17.06 -0.37 17.86
N LEU A 1053 17.85 -0.45 16.79
CA LEU A 1053 17.51 -1.24 15.61
C LEU A 1053 17.52 -2.74 15.92
N ALA A 1054 18.49 -3.22 16.69
CA ALA A 1054 18.55 -4.61 17.11
C ALA A 1054 17.38 -5.00 18.04
N ASP A 1055 17.03 -4.11 18.99
CA ASP A 1055 15.84 -4.27 19.85
C ASP A 1055 14.55 -4.30 19.01
N PHE A 1056 14.45 -3.44 18.00
CA PHE A 1056 13.30 -3.44 17.10
C PHE A 1056 13.16 -4.75 16.33
N ILE A 1057 14.25 -5.25 15.74
CA ILE A 1057 14.27 -6.52 14.98
C ILE A 1057 13.88 -7.69 15.89
N THR A 1058 14.48 -7.79 17.08
CA THR A 1058 14.24 -8.89 18.02
C THR A 1058 12.84 -8.82 18.65
N THR A 1059 12.28 -7.63 18.84
CA THR A 1059 10.89 -7.43 19.30
C THR A 1059 9.89 -7.91 18.24
N LEU A 1060 10.11 -7.57 16.96
CA LEU A 1060 9.26 -8.05 15.87
C LEU A 1060 9.35 -9.55 15.68
N ALA A 1061 10.56 -10.12 15.82
CA ALA A 1061 10.76 -11.56 15.80
C ALA A 1061 9.97 -12.27 16.91
N GLY A 1062 9.99 -11.70 18.12
CA GLY A 1062 9.19 -12.19 19.24
C GLY A 1062 7.70 -12.23 18.90
N ALA A 1063 7.15 -11.14 18.37
CA ALA A 1063 5.74 -11.07 17.97
C ALA A 1063 5.39 -12.03 16.81
N ALA A 1064 6.28 -12.19 15.85
CA ALA A 1064 6.09 -13.13 14.74
C ALA A 1064 6.09 -14.59 15.20
N LEU A 1065 6.98 -14.95 16.12
CA LEU A 1065 7.03 -16.29 16.71
C LEU A 1065 5.74 -16.60 17.50
N GLU A 1066 5.19 -15.60 18.20
CA GLU A 1066 3.89 -15.74 18.86
C GLU A 1066 2.75 -16.02 17.86
N ASN A 1067 2.77 -15.37 16.69
CA ASN A 1067 1.79 -15.58 15.64
C ASN A 1067 1.93 -16.94 14.96
N ALA A 1068 3.15 -17.37 14.64
CA ALA A 1068 3.44 -18.68 14.06
C ALA A 1068 2.98 -19.82 14.99
N ASP A 1069 3.24 -19.70 16.29
CA ASP A 1069 2.79 -20.68 17.30
C ASP A 1069 1.25 -20.74 17.40
N ASN A 1070 0.56 -19.60 17.24
CA ASN A 1070 -0.90 -19.58 17.22
C ASN A 1070 -1.47 -20.17 15.91
N TYR A 1071 -0.82 -19.94 14.77
CA TYR A 1071 -1.26 -20.46 13.47
C TYR A 1071 -1.09 -21.99 13.40
N SER A 1072 0.06 -22.52 13.83
CA SER A 1072 0.29 -23.97 13.88
C SER A 1072 -0.70 -24.70 14.82
N ARG A 1073 -1.12 -24.04 15.92
CA ARG A 1073 -2.18 -24.56 16.78
C ARG A 1073 -3.56 -24.50 16.12
N LEU A 1074 -3.84 -23.43 15.36
CA LEU A 1074 -5.10 -23.28 14.63
C LEU A 1074 -5.23 -24.33 13.53
N GLU A 1075 -4.14 -24.63 12.83
CA GLU A 1075 -4.08 -25.65 11.78
C GLU A 1075 -4.33 -27.04 12.37
N LYS A 1076 -3.66 -27.40 13.48
CA LYS A 1076 -3.96 -28.64 14.23
C LYS A 1076 -5.41 -28.74 14.68
N TRP A 1077 -5.98 -27.63 15.18
CA TRP A 1077 -7.38 -27.63 15.59
C TRP A 1077 -8.34 -27.75 14.40
N ASN A 1078 -7.99 -27.17 13.25
CA ASN A 1078 -8.80 -27.27 12.04
C ASN A 1078 -8.75 -28.70 11.47
N GLU A 1079 -7.59 -29.35 11.48
CA GLU A 1079 -7.44 -30.78 11.12
C GLU A 1079 -8.25 -31.68 12.07
N GLU A 1080 -8.20 -31.43 13.38
CA GLU A 1080 -9.03 -32.14 14.37
C GLU A 1080 -10.53 -31.88 14.16
N LEU A 1081 -10.92 -30.65 13.82
CA LEU A 1081 -12.31 -30.31 13.52
C LEU A 1081 -12.80 -30.97 12.24
N GLU A 1082 -11.99 -30.99 11.19
CA GLU A 1082 -12.30 -31.66 9.92
C GLU A 1082 -12.47 -33.17 10.14
N ALA A 1083 -11.63 -33.78 10.96
CA ALA A 1083 -11.77 -35.18 11.35
C ALA A 1083 -13.07 -35.45 12.14
N ILE A 1084 -13.42 -34.58 13.09
CA ILE A 1084 -14.66 -34.69 13.88
C ILE A 1084 -15.90 -34.44 13.02
N VAL A 1085 -15.86 -33.44 12.14
CA VAL A 1085 -16.94 -33.12 11.22
C VAL A 1085 -17.16 -34.30 10.28
N SER A 1086 -16.10 -34.82 9.64
CA SER A 1086 -16.15 -35.99 8.77
C SER A 1086 -16.77 -37.22 9.47
N ALA A 1087 -16.36 -37.49 10.71
CA ALA A 1087 -16.95 -38.57 11.51
C ALA A 1087 -18.45 -38.34 11.81
N ARG A 1088 -18.85 -37.10 12.10
CA ARG A 1088 -20.27 -36.76 12.34
C ARG A 1088 -21.12 -36.77 11.08
N THR A 1089 -20.58 -36.40 9.92
CA THR A 1089 -21.29 -36.52 8.64
C THR A 1089 -21.52 -37.98 8.29
N ALA A 1090 -20.51 -38.85 8.49
CA ALA A 1090 -20.67 -40.28 8.28
C ALA A 1090 -21.74 -40.90 9.22
N ASP A 1091 -21.75 -40.50 10.51
CA ASP A 1091 -22.78 -40.92 11.47
C ASP A 1091 -24.19 -40.41 11.09
N ALA A 1092 -24.29 -39.19 10.55
CA ALA A 1092 -25.55 -38.61 10.11
C ALA A 1092 -26.10 -39.29 8.85
N GLU A 1093 -25.23 -39.62 7.89
CA GLU A 1093 -25.58 -40.40 6.70
C GLU A 1093 -26.06 -41.80 7.10
N ALA A 1094 -25.37 -42.49 8.01
CA ALA A 1094 -25.79 -43.79 8.51
C ALA A 1094 -27.18 -43.75 9.20
N ARG A 1095 -27.46 -42.71 9.98
CA ARG A 1095 -28.80 -42.52 10.59
C ARG A 1095 -29.88 -42.17 9.58
N ALA A 1096 -29.55 -41.41 8.54
CA ALA A 1096 -30.48 -41.10 7.46
C ALA A 1096 -30.86 -42.37 6.69
N ASP A 1097 -29.90 -43.25 6.43
CA ASP A 1097 -30.13 -44.55 5.78
C ASP A 1097 -30.97 -45.49 6.65
N ASP A 1098 -30.74 -45.53 7.96
CA ASP A 1098 -31.56 -46.33 8.88
C ASP A 1098 -33.00 -45.79 8.99
N LEU A 1099 -33.19 -44.46 8.98
CA LEU A 1099 -34.51 -43.85 8.95
C LEU A 1099 -35.25 -44.10 7.63
N ALA A 1100 -34.54 -44.06 6.50
CA ALA A 1100 -35.10 -44.39 5.20
C ALA A 1100 -35.59 -45.84 5.17
N ARG A 1101 -34.81 -46.76 5.73
CA ARG A 1101 -35.17 -48.18 5.85
C ARG A 1101 -36.36 -48.40 6.78
N SER A 1102 -36.38 -47.71 7.93
CA SER A 1102 -37.51 -47.77 8.87
C SER A 1102 -38.79 -47.16 8.28
N ASN A 1103 -38.69 -46.14 7.43
CA ASN A 1103 -39.84 -45.59 6.71
C ASN A 1103 -40.36 -46.54 5.64
N GLU A 1104 -39.48 -47.22 4.88
CA GLU A 1104 -39.90 -48.27 3.94
C GLU A 1104 -40.62 -49.43 4.65
N GLU A 1105 -40.13 -49.85 5.83
CA GLU A 1105 -40.78 -50.88 6.64
C GLU A 1105 -42.15 -50.45 7.18
N LEU A 1106 -42.29 -49.17 7.58
CA LEU A 1106 -43.57 -48.59 8.01
C LEU A 1106 -44.57 -48.45 6.84
N GLU A 1107 -44.10 -48.09 5.65
CA GLU A 1107 -44.93 -48.05 4.44
C GLU A 1107 -45.40 -49.46 4.03
N GLN A 1108 -44.58 -50.49 4.22
CA GLN A 1108 -45.00 -51.89 4.01
C GLN A 1108 -46.02 -52.36 5.06
N PHE A 1109 -45.95 -51.88 6.30
CA PHE A 1109 -46.93 -52.21 7.35
C PHE A 1109 -48.27 -51.47 7.17
N ALA A 1110 -48.27 -50.29 6.54
CA ALA A 1110 -49.49 -49.53 6.26
C ALA A 1110 -50.36 -50.12 5.14
N TYR A 1111 -49.87 -51.14 4.42
CA TYR A 1111 -50.56 -51.84 3.33
C TYR A 1111 -51.15 -53.21 3.72
N VAL A 1112 -51.10 -53.59 5.00
CA VAL A 1112 -51.77 -54.77 5.59
C VAL A 1112 -52.89 -54.29 6.50
#